data_AF-A0A8C3Q2P4-F1
#
_entry.id   AF-A0A8C3Q2P4-F1
#
_cell.length_a   1.000
_cell.length_b   1.000
_cell.length_c   1.000
_cell.angle_alpha   90.00
_cell.angle_beta   90.00
_cell.angle_gamma   90.00
#
_symmetry.space_group_name_H-M   'P 1'
#
loop_
_entity.id
_entity.type
_entity.pdbx_description
1 polymer ?
#
loop_
_entity_poly.entity_id
_entity_poly.type
_entity_poly.pdbx_seq_one_letter_code
_entity_poly.pdbx_strand_id
1 'polypeptide(L)'
;MAAVFPYRGGCAPVPTPMTPLPDYMSEEKLQEKARKWQQLQAKRYAEKRKFGFVDAQKEDMPPEHVRKIIRDHGDMTNRKFRHDKRVYLGALKYMPHAVLKLLENMPMPWEQIRDVPVLYHITGAISFVNEIPWVIEPVYIAQWGSMWIMMRREKRDRRHFKRMRFPPFDDEEPPLDYADNILDVEPLEAIQLELDPEEDAPVLDWFYDHQPLKDNRKYVNGSTYQRWQFTLPMMSTLYRLANQLLTDLVDDNYFYLFDLKAFFTSKALNMAIPGGPKFEPLVRDINLQDEDWNEFNDINKIIIRQPIRTEYKIAFPYLYNNLPHHVHLTWYHTPNVVFIKTEDPDLPAFYFDPLINPISHRHSVKSQEPLPDDDEEFELPEFVEPFLKDTPLYTDNTANGIALLWAPRPFNLRSGRTRRALDIPLVKNWYREHCPAGQPVKVRVSYQKLLKYYVLNALKHRPPKAQKKRYLFRSFKATKFFQSTKLDWVEVGLQVCRQGYNMLNLLIHRKNLNYLHLDYNFNLKPVKTLTTKERKKSRFGNAFHLCREVLRLTKLVVDSHVQYRLGNVDAFQLADGLQYIFAHVGQLTGMYRYKYKLMRQIRMCKDLKHLIYYRFNTGPVGKGPGCGFWAPGWRVWLFFMRGITPLLERWLGNLLARQFEGRHSKGVAKTVTKQRVESHFDLELRAAVMHDILDMMPEGIKQNKARTILQHLSEAWRCWKANIPWKVPGLPTPIENMILRYVKAKADWWTNTAHYNRERIRRGATVDKTVCKKNLGRLTRLYLKAEQERQHNYLKDGPYITAEEAVAVYTTTVHWLESRRFSPIPFPPLSYKHDTKLLILALERLKEAYSVKSRLNQSQREELGLIEQAYDNPHEALSRIKRHLLTQRAFKEVGIEFMDLYSHLVPVYDVEPLEKITDAYLDQYLWYEADKRRLFPPWIKPADTELSRR
;
A
#
# COMPACT_ATOMS: atom_id res chain seq x y z
N MET A 1 -3.47 51.02 -41.18
CA MET A 1 -4.58 51.61 -41.95
C MET A 1 -4.10 52.96 -42.46
N ALA A 2 -4.19 53.13 -43.79
CA ALA A 2 -3.81 54.28 -44.62
C ALA A 2 -4.26 55.63 -44.01
N ALA A 3 -3.44 56.68 -43.89
CA ALA A 3 -2.74 57.48 -44.90
C ALA A 3 -3.59 58.64 -45.47
N VAL A 4 -2.88 59.77 -45.69
CA VAL A 4 -3.16 60.83 -46.66
C VAL A 4 -4.06 62.00 -46.21
N PHE A 5 -3.43 63.18 -46.04
CA PHE A 5 -3.95 64.49 -46.49
C PHE A 5 -3.46 64.70 -47.93
N PRO A 6 -4.16 65.41 -48.86
CA PRO A 6 -4.19 66.90 -48.81
C PRO A 6 -5.32 67.66 -49.57
N TYR A 7 -5.24 69.00 -49.51
CA TYR A 7 -5.65 70.04 -50.49
C TYR A 7 -7.13 70.53 -50.51
N ARG A 8 -7.51 71.82 -50.73
CA ARG A 8 -6.82 73.06 -51.19
C ARG A 8 -7.74 74.30 -51.00
N GLY A 9 -7.15 75.47 -50.70
CA GLY A 9 -7.62 76.87 -51.04
C GLY A 9 -8.81 77.44 -50.24
N GLY A 10 -8.90 78.71 -49.81
CA GLY A 10 -8.11 79.94 -49.98
C GLY A 10 -9.09 81.14 -49.95
N CYS A 11 -8.91 82.15 -49.08
CA CYS A 11 -9.34 83.56 -49.28
C CYS A 11 -8.91 84.50 -48.14
N ALA A 12 -8.83 85.80 -48.47
CA ALA A 12 -8.12 86.92 -47.83
C ALA A 12 -8.76 87.49 -46.52
N PRO A 13 -8.07 88.39 -45.77
CA PRO A 13 -8.48 88.83 -44.43
C PRO A 13 -9.29 90.14 -44.42
N VAL A 14 -10.16 90.29 -43.42
CA VAL A 14 -10.86 91.55 -43.06
C VAL A 14 -10.63 91.82 -41.57
N PRO A 15 -10.36 93.06 -41.12
CA PRO A 15 -9.97 93.33 -39.73
C PRO A 15 -11.09 93.93 -38.85
N THR A 16 -10.88 93.77 -37.52
CA THR A 16 -11.47 94.46 -36.33
C THR A 16 -12.80 93.92 -35.76
N PRO A 17 -13.11 94.10 -34.44
CA PRO A 17 -12.35 94.71 -33.33
C PRO A 17 -12.21 93.83 -32.05
N MET A 18 -11.38 94.33 -31.13
CA MET A 18 -10.96 93.74 -29.85
C MET A 18 -12.08 93.59 -28.81
N THR A 19 -12.01 92.53 -27.98
CA THR A 19 -12.40 92.45 -26.56
C THR A 19 -12.03 91.06 -26.00
N PRO A 20 -11.85 90.88 -24.68
CA PRO A 20 -10.94 91.55 -23.74
C PRO A 20 -9.81 90.60 -23.27
N LEU A 21 -8.75 91.19 -22.69
CA LEU A 21 -7.63 90.48 -22.05
C LEU A 21 -8.10 89.39 -21.06
N PRO A 22 -7.60 88.14 -21.16
CA PRO A 22 -7.67 87.22 -20.04
C PRO A 22 -6.71 87.71 -18.95
N ASP A 23 -7.23 87.80 -17.73
CA ASP A 23 -6.50 88.06 -16.49
C ASP A 23 -5.20 87.23 -16.45
N TYR A 24 -4.07 87.88 -16.73
CA TYR A 24 -2.77 87.23 -16.69
C TYR A 24 -2.52 86.84 -15.23
N MET A 25 -2.69 85.55 -14.92
CA MET A 25 -2.19 84.98 -13.68
C MET A 25 -0.76 85.49 -13.48
N SER A 26 -0.45 86.05 -12.31
CA SER A 26 0.90 86.55 -12.02
C SER A 26 1.95 85.49 -12.35
N GLU A 27 3.12 85.92 -12.80
CA GLU A 27 4.23 85.02 -13.15
C GLU A 27 4.57 84.05 -11.99
N GLU A 28 4.40 84.51 -10.76
CA GLU A 28 4.52 83.70 -9.54
C GLU A 28 3.50 82.53 -9.50
N LYS A 29 2.23 82.79 -9.82
CA LYS A 29 1.19 81.74 -9.89
C LYS A 29 1.44 80.76 -11.04
N LEU A 30 2.00 81.22 -12.16
CA LEU A 30 2.38 80.35 -13.29
C LEU A 30 3.60 79.49 -12.96
N GLN A 31 4.62 80.06 -12.30
CA GLN A 31 5.76 79.29 -11.78
C GLN A 31 5.33 78.26 -10.74
N GLU A 32 4.41 78.61 -9.83
CA GLU A 32 3.90 77.66 -8.86
C GLU A 32 3.08 76.54 -9.53
N LYS A 33 2.29 76.88 -10.56
CA LYS A 33 1.56 75.90 -11.38
C LYS A 33 2.50 74.97 -12.15
N ALA A 34 3.58 75.51 -12.73
CA ALA A 34 4.62 74.73 -13.40
C ALA A 34 5.37 73.81 -12.42
N ARG A 35 5.71 74.30 -11.22
CA ARG A 35 6.33 73.50 -10.15
C ARG A 35 5.41 72.39 -9.67
N LYS A 36 4.12 72.69 -9.45
CA LYS A 36 3.09 71.68 -9.11
C LYS A 36 2.93 70.65 -10.23
N TRP A 37 2.96 71.08 -11.50
CA TRP A 37 2.91 70.17 -12.65
C TRP A 37 4.14 69.28 -12.73
N GLN A 38 5.35 69.83 -12.58
CA GLN A 38 6.60 69.07 -12.60
C GLN A 38 6.64 68.05 -11.47
N GLN A 39 6.27 68.44 -10.24
CA GLN A 39 6.17 67.52 -9.11
C GLN A 39 5.10 66.43 -9.34
N LEU A 40 3.96 66.79 -9.94
CA LEU A 40 2.89 65.86 -10.26
C LEU A 40 3.34 64.84 -11.31
N GLN A 41 3.96 65.29 -12.40
CA GLN A 41 4.45 64.44 -13.49
C GLN A 41 5.59 63.53 -13.01
N ALA A 42 6.56 64.08 -12.26
CA ALA A 42 7.64 63.30 -11.66
C ALA A 42 7.13 62.22 -10.69
N LYS A 43 6.11 62.54 -9.87
CA LYS A 43 5.50 61.55 -8.95
C LYS A 43 4.59 60.55 -9.68
N ARG A 44 3.89 60.98 -10.74
CA ARG A 44 2.93 60.16 -11.50
C ARG A 44 3.63 59.14 -12.40
N TYR A 45 4.72 59.55 -13.06
CA TYR A 45 5.52 58.71 -13.96
C TYR A 45 6.85 58.25 -13.37
N ALA A 46 6.97 58.25 -12.03
CA ALA A 46 8.10 57.64 -11.34
C ALA A 46 8.22 56.15 -11.72
N GLU A 47 9.44 55.63 -11.79
CA GLU A 47 9.68 54.23 -12.20
C GLU A 47 8.88 53.20 -11.39
N LYS A 48 8.63 53.47 -10.10
CA LYS A 48 7.81 52.62 -9.22
C LYS A 48 6.32 52.55 -9.57
N ARG A 49 5.84 53.38 -10.50
CA ARG A 49 4.44 53.43 -10.95
C ARG A 49 4.25 52.88 -12.37
N LYS A 50 5.29 52.35 -13.01
CA LYS A 50 5.16 51.71 -14.33
C LYS A 50 4.23 50.49 -14.25
N PHE A 51 3.39 50.29 -15.26
CA PHE A 51 2.58 49.08 -15.36
C PHE A 51 3.50 47.85 -15.47
N GLY A 52 3.30 46.86 -14.59
CA GLY A 52 4.21 45.72 -14.45
C GLY A 52 5.40 45.94 -13.49
N PHE A 53 5.44 47.06 -12.76
CA PHE A 53 6.36 47.21 -11.62
C PHE A 53 6.04 46.15 -10.56
N VAL A 54 7.04 45.38 -10.17
CA VAL A 54 6.97 44.45 -9.05
C VAL A 54 7.66 45.14 -7.88
N ASP A 55 6.93 45.32 -6.77
CA ASP A 55 7.47 45.91 -5.56
C ASP A 55 8.61 45.06 -4.98
N ALA A 56 9.41 45.64 -4.09
CA ALA A 56 10.57 45.00 -3.51
C ALA A 56 10.24 43.62 -2.91
N GLN A 57 11.19 42.68 -3.05
CA GLN A 57 11.03 41.34 -2.50
C GLN A 57 10.91 41.41 -0.97
N LYS A 58 10.07 40.55 -0.39
CA LYS A 58 10.02 40.41 1.06
C LYS A 58 11.35 39.89 1.61
N GLU A 59 12.00 40.76 2.37
CA GLU A 59 13.20 40.47 3.15
C GLU A 59 12.91 39.58 4.36
N ASP A 60 13.98 39.07 4.95
CA ASP A 60 13.91 38.25 6.16
C ASP A 60 13.75 39.13 7.41
N MET A 61 12.86 38.70 8.31
CA MET A 61 12.61 39.30 9.60
C MET A 61 13.63 38.84 10.63
N PRO A 62 13.87 39.61 11.71
CA PRO A 62 14.68 39.16 12.85
C PRO A 62 14.14 37.85 13.45
N PRO A 63 15.01 36.88 13.79
CA PRO A 63 14.58 35.58 14.32
C PRO A 63 13.86 35.67 15.66
N GLU A 64 14.13 36.70 16.46
CA GLU A 64 13.46 36.97 17.74
C GLU A 64 11.97 37.27 17.57
N HIS A 65 11.58 37.80 16.41
CA HIS A 65 10.19 38.17 16.13
C HIS A 65 9.28 36.94 16.18
N VAL A 66 9.62 35.87 15.46
CA VAL A 66 8.83 34.62 15.49
C VAL A 66 8.94 33.90 16.82
N ARG A 67 10.13 33.90 17.45
CA ARG A 67 10.35 33.29 18.76
C ARG A 67 9.44 33.90 19.83
N LYS A 68 9.38 35.24 19.89
CA LYS A 68 8.50 35.98 20.80
C LYS A 68 7.02 35.69 20.52
N ILE A 69 6.61 35.69 19.24
CA ILE A 69 5.22 35.36 18.88
C ILE A 69 4.82 33.96 19.38
N ILE A 70 5.67 32.95 19.15
CA ILE A 70 5.38 31.57 19.57
C ILE A 70 5.33 31.44 21.09
N ARG A 71 6.23 32.13 21.81
CA ARG A 71 6.24 32.16 23.28
C ARG A 71 4.98 32.84 23.85
N ASP A 72 4.61 34.01 23.32
CA ASP A 72 3.43 34.77 23.76
C ASP A 72 2.11 34.00 23.56
N HIS A 73 1.98 33.26 22.45
CA HIS A 73 0.78 32.47 22.17
C HIS A 73 0.68 31.20 23.03
N GLY A 74 1.81 30.68 23.52
CA GLY A 74 1.87 29.54 24.44
C GLY A 74 1.09 28.32 23.96
N ASP A 75 0.15 27.85 24.79
CA ASP A 75 -0.75 26.71 24.54
C ASP A 75 -2.16 27.15 24.05
N MET A 76 -2.32 28.43 23.73
CA MET A 76 -3.59 29.05 23.32
C MET A 76 -4.70 29.00 24.40
N THR A 77 -4.37 28.88 25.69
CA THR A 77 -5.37 29.01 26.77
C THR A 77 -5.77 30.46 27.02
N ASN A 78 -4.82 31.39 26.90
CA ASN A 78 -5.03 32.82 27.16
C ASN A 78 -6.14 33.43 26.28
N ARG A 79 -7.03 34.22 26.90
CA ARG A 79 -8.15 34.89 26.23
C ARG A 79 -7.70 35.97 25.24
N LYS A 80 -6.52 36.58 25.44
CA LYS A 80 -5.95 37.60 24.54
C LYS A 80 -5.87 37.13 23.09
N PHE A 81 -5.49 35.86 22.87
CA PHE A 81 -5.30 35.26 21.54
C PHE A 81 -6.51 34.43 21.07
N ARG A 82 -7.72 34.73 21.57
CA ARG A 82 -8.94 33.98 21.21
C ARG A 82 -9.25 34.03 19.72
N HIS A 83 -9.01 35.16 19.06
CA HIS A 83 -9.28 35.34 17.63
C HIS A 83 -8.40 34.42 16.76
N ASP A 84 -7.17 34.14 17.22
CA ASP A 84 -6.20 33.34 16.47
C ASP A 84 -6.46 31.83 16.58
N LYS A 85 -7.23 31.37 17.58
CA LYS A 85 -7.59 29.94 17.73
C LYS A 85 -8.19 29.33 16.45
N ARG A 86 -8.95 30.12 15.69
CA ARG A 86 -9.53 29.68 14.40
C ARG A 86 -8.45 29.44 13.35
N VAL A 87 -7.46 30.32 13.29
CA VAL A 87 -6.35 30.25 12.34
C VAL A 87 -5.45 29.05 12.64
N TYR A 88 -5.12 28.83 13.92
CA TYR A 88 -4.37 27.64 14.36
C TYR A 88 -5.06 26.34 13.92
N LEU A 89 -6.38 26.21 14.13
CA LEU A 89 -7.14 25.06 13.66
C LEU A 89 -7.13 24.94 12.12
N GLY A 90 -7.21 26.05 11.39
CA GLY A 90 -7.13 26.05 9.92
C GLY A 90 -5.77 25.58 9.40
N ALA A 91 -4.69 25.94 10.10
CA ALA A 91 -3.32 25.58 9.76
C ALA A 91 -3.04 24.06 9.90
N LEU A 92 -3.82 23.34 10.71
CA LEU A 92 -3.73 21.88 10.86
C LEU A 92 -3.79 21.14 9.51
N LYS A 93 -4.53 21.68 8.53
CA LYS A 93 -4.58 21.12 7.18
C LYS A 93 -3.19 20.98 6.55
N TYR A 94 -2.30 21.95 6.77
CA TYR A 94 -0.97 22.02 6.16
C TYR A 94 0.15 21.46 7.06
N MET A 95 -0.18 20.99 8.26
CA MET A 95 0.79 20.37 9.17
C MET A 95 1.58 19.20 8.54
N PRO A 96 0.99 18.30 7.71
CA PRO A 96 1.77 17.27 7.02
C PRO A 96 2.82 17.82 6.05
N HIS A 97 2.58 19.00 5.45
CA HIS A 97 3.57 19.69 4.60
C HIS A 97 4.71 20.28 5.42
N ALA A 98 4.41 20.91 6.57
CA ALA A 98 5.43 21.42 7.48
C ALA A 98 6.35 20.30 7.97
N VAL A 99 5.77 19.17 8.41
CA VAL A 99 6.53 17.98 8.82
C VAL A 99 7.41 17.45 7.70
N LEU A 100 6.89 17.34 6.47
CA LEU A 100 7.68 16.88 5.32
C LEU A 100 8.92 17.76 5.13
N LYS A 101 8.75 19.09 5.14
CA LYS A 101 9.84 20.04 4.90
C LYS A 101 10.84 20.12 6.05
N LEU A 102 10.38 19.96 7.28
CA LEU A 102 11.24 19.86 8.45
C LEU A 102 12.13 18.62 8.36
N LEU A 103 11.53 17.44 8.18
CA LEU A 103 12.28 16.17 8.10
C LEU A 103 13.15 16.07 6.85
N GLU A 104 12.78 16.74 5.74
CA GLU A 104 13.59 16.80 4.52
C GLU A 104 14.91 17.55 4.72
N ASN A 105 14.96 18.50 5.65
CA ASN A 105 16.14 19.33 5.92
C ASN A 105 16.83 18.98 7.24
N MET A 106 16.67 17.75 7.74
CA MET A 106 17.36 17.27 8.94
C MET A 106 18.89 17.41 8.82
N PRO A 107 19.59 17.97 9.83
CA PRO A 107 21.05 18.11 9.83
C PRO A 107 21.74 16.77 9.59
N MET A 108 22.79 16.78 8.78
CA MET A 108 23.58 15.57 8.51
C MET A 108 24.56 15.31 9.67
N PRO A 109 25.06 14.08 9.87
CA PRO A 109 25.82 13.74 11.09
C PRO A 109 27.15 14.48 11.28
N TRP A 110 27.68 15.07 10.20
CA TRP A 110 28.89 15.90 10.20
C TRP A 110 28.62 17.39 10.47
N GLU A 111 27.35 17.78 10.58
CA GLU A 111 26.93 19.15 10.89
C GLU A 111 26.48 19.25 12.35
N GLN A 112 26.95 20.28 13.06
CA GLN A 112 26.48 20.59 14.41
C GLN A 112 25.16 21.37 14.40
N ILE A 113 25.09 22.41 13.58
CA ILE A 113 23.98 23.34 13.45
C ILE A 113 23.65 23.50 11.97
N ARG A 114 22.36 23.62 11.66
CA ARG A 114 21.90 23.98 10.32
C ARG A 114 20.85 25.07 10.41
N ASP A 115 21.22 26.26 9.95
CA ASP A 115 20.29 27.36 9.79
C ASP A 115 19.50 27.22 8.48
N VAL A 116 18.19 27.09 8.61
CA VAL A 116 17.28 26.93 7.48
C VAL A 116 16.39 28.17 7.33
N PRO A 117 16.03 28.55 6.09
CA PRO A 117 15.05 29.61 5.86
C PRO A 117 13.64 29.11 6.20
N VAL A 118 12.91 29.92 6.96
CA VAL A 118 11.62 29.58 7.54
C VAL A 118 10.57 30.57 7.06
N LEU A 119 9.49 30.03 6.53
CA LEU A 119 8.27 30.76 6.20
C LEU A 119 7.23 30.50 7.28
N TYR A 120 6.96 31.48 8.13
CA TYR A 120 6.05 31.34 9.28
C TYR A 120 4.83 32.25 9.14
N HIS A 121 3.70 31.81 9.71
CA HIS A 121 2.49 32.62 9.77
C HIS A 121 2.67 33.75 10.80
N ILE A 122 2.14 34.94 10.54
CA ILE A 122 2.31 36.14 11.38
C ILE A 122 1.80 35.96 12.82
N THR A 123 0.88 35.03 13.05
CA THR A 123 0.35 34.68 14.39
C THR A 123 1.08 33.49 15.04
N GLY A 124 2.14 32.96 14.42
CA GLY A 124 2.84 31.76 14.89
C GLY A 124 2.07 30.46 14.66
N ALA A 125 0.97 30.47 13.90
CA ALA A 125 0.12 29.31 13.70
C ALA A 125 0.85 28.10 13.10
N ILE A 126 1.76 28.31 12.15
CA ILE A 126 2.55 27.25 11.53
C ILE A 126 3.88 27.80 10.99
N SER A 127 4.94 27.00 11.10
CA SER A 127 6.27 27.27 10.55
C SER A 127 6.60 26.25 9.44
N PHE A 128 7.01 26.72 8.27
CA PHE A 128 7.46 25.87 7.16
C PHE A 128 8.95 26.10 6.88
N VAL A 129 9.74 25.04 6.77
CA VAL A 129 11.09 25.14 6.21
C VAL A 129 11.00 25.35 4.69
N ASN A 130 11.46 26.50 4.20
CA ASN A 130 11.36 26.91 2.80
C ASN A 130 12.65 26.63 2.02
N GLU A 131 13.24 25.45 2.24
CA GLU A 131 14.48 25.02 1.58
C GLU A 131 14.33 23.62 0.99
N ILE A 132 15.00 23.38 -0.14
CA ILE A 132 15.18 22.06 -0.73
C ILE A 132 16.66 21.69 -0.54
N PRO A 133 16.99 20.53 0.03
CA PRO A 133 18.37 20.17 0.35
C PRO A 133 19.11 19.72 -0.92
N TRP A 134 19.64 20.69 -1.66
CA TRP A 134 20.52 20.44 -2.81
C TRP A 134 21.90 20.07 -2.31
N VAL A 135 22.41 18.94 -2.78
CA VAL A 135 23.74 18.44 -2.48
C VAL A 135 24.44 18.05 -3.76
N ILE A 136 25.76 18.20 -3.79
CA ILE A 136 26.60 17.70 -4.88
C ILE A 136 26.72 16.18 -4.71
N GLU A 137 26.35 15.42 -5.74
CA GLU A 137 26.23 13.95 -5.67
C GLU A 137 27.53 13.24 -5.23
N PRO A 138 28.71 13.51 -5.84
CA PRO A 138 29.96 12.86 -5.41
C PRO A 138 30.37 13.26 -3.97
N VAL A 139 30.25 14.54 -3.60
CA VAL A 139 30.57 15.03 -2.25
C VAL A 139 29.70 14.35 -1.20
N TYR A 140 28.39 14.28 -1.43
CA TYR A 140 27.47 13.66 -0.48
C TYR A 140 27.75 12.16 -0.28
N ILE A 141 28.12 11.44 -1.35
CA ILE A 141 28.49 10.02 -1.23
C ILE A 141 29.80 9.87 -0.46
N ALA A 142 30.80 10.72 -0.74
CA ALA A 142 32.07 10.73 -0.02
C ALA A 142 31.90 11.07 1.47
N GLN A 143 31.09 12.08 1.80
CA GLN A 143 30.74 12.43 3.19
C GLN A 143 30.15 11.21 3.91
N TRP A 144 29.14 10.55 3.33
CA TRP A 144 28.58 9.32 3.91
C TRP A 144 29.57 8.13 3.92
N GLY A 145 30.54 8.10 3.02
CA GLY A 145 31.66 7.15 3.01
C GLY A 145 32.57 7.36 4.22
N SER A 146 32.95 8.61 4.50
CA SER A 146 33.70 8.96 5.71
C SER A 146 32.92 8.63 6.99
N MET A 147 31.59 8.89 7.01
CA MET A 147 30.72 8.50 8.13
C MET A 147 30.71 6.99 8.36
N TRP A 148 30.73 6.19 7.30
CA TRP A 148 30.79 4.74 7.40
C TRP A 148 32.07 4.27 8.09
N ILE A 149 33.22 4.86 7.73
CA ILE A 149 34.51 4.54 8.33
C ILE A 149 34.53 4.94 9.81
N MET A 150 34.18 6.19 10.12
CA MET A 150 34.17 6.71 11.49
C MET A 150 33.24 5.92 12.40
N MET A 151 32.01 5.65 11.98
CA MET A 151 31.07 4.88 12.80
C MET A 151 31.54 3.43 13.02
N ARG A 152 32.25 2.81 12.06
CA ARG A 152 32.80 1.45 12.23
C ARG A 152 34.01 1.44 13.18
N ARG A 153 34.91 2.41 13.05
CA ARG A 153 36.06 2.60 13.96
C ARG A 153 35.54 2.83 15.39
N GLU A 154 34.65 3.80 15.56
CA GLU A 154 34.07 4.12 16.87
C GLU A 154 33.37 2.91 17.52
N LYS A 155 32.61 2.13 16.73
CA LYS A 155 31.95 0.93 17.25
C LYS A 155 32.94 -0.19 17.63
N ARG A 156 34.05 -0.31 16.91
CA ARG A 156 35.13 -1.26 17.25
C ARG A 156 35.81 -0.86 18.55
N ASP A 157 36.13 0.42 18.68
CA ASP A 157 37.00 0.93 19.75
C ASP A 157 36.23 1.16 21.06
N ARG A 158 34.94 1.54 20.97
CA ARG A 158 34.12 1.78 22.15
C ARG A 158 33.67 0.47 22.83
N ARG A 159 34.15 0.24 24.05
CA ARG A 159 33.82 -0.95 24.86
C ARG A 159 32.31 -1.15 25.09
N HIS A 160 31.58 -0.08 25.45
CA HIS A 160 30.14 -0.13 25.68
C HIS A 160 29.43 1.02 24.97
N PHE A 161 28.72 0.68 23.89
CA PHE A 161 27.88 1.64 23.18
C PHE A 161 26.47 1.68 23.78
N LYS A 162 26.17 2.71 24.58
CA LYS A 162 24.84 2.92 25.17
C LYS A 162 23.92 3.65 24.19
N ARG A 163 22.90 2.96 23.68
CA ARG A 163 21.86 3.59 22.86
C ARG A 163 21.00 4.54 23.70
N MET A 164 20.60 5.66 23.11
CA MET A 164 19.65 6.58 23.73
C MET A 164 18.29 5.91 24.02
N ARG A 165 17.59 6.40 25.06
CA ARG A 165 16.27 5.92 25.45
C ARG A 165 15.16 6.54 24.58
N PHE A 166 14.10 5.78 24.32
CA PHE A 166 12.96 6.23 23.51
C PHE A 166 11.64 5.98 24.26
N PRO A 167 10.77 7.00 24.42
CA PRO A 167 10.95 8.41 24.02
C PRO A 167 12.09 9.10 24.81
N PRO A 168 12.74 10.16 24.27
CA PRO A 168 13.86 10.83 24.96
C PRO A 168 13.43 11.65 26.19
N PHE A 169 12.25 12.29 26.11
CA PHE A 169 11.60 13.04 27.19
C PHE A 169 10.34 12.33 27.67
N ASP A 170 9.91 12.62 28.90
CA ASP A 170 8.72 12.02 29.49
C ASP A 170 7.42 12.52 28.83
N ASP A 171 6.32 11.78 29.01
CA ASP A 171 5.01 12.08 28.40
C ASP A 171 4.41 13.40 28.92
N GLU A 172 4.65 13.73 30.19
CA GLU A 172 4.09 14.89 30.90
C GLU A 172 5.01 16.13 30.86
N GLU A 173 6.25 15.97 30.38
CA GLU A 173 7.22 17.06 30.31
C GLU A 173 6.89 18.02 29.15
N PRO A 174 6.70 19.32 29.41
CA PRO A 174 6.42 20.28 28.34
C PRO A 174 7.63 20.42 27.40
N PRO A 175 7.42 20.67 26.09
CA PRO A 175 8.52 20.87 25.16
C PRO A 175 9.38 22.05 25.58
N LEU A 176 10.68 21.78 25.78
CA LEU A 176 11.69 22.77 26.16
C LEU A 176 11.66 23.99 25.23
N ASP A 177 11.91 25.17 25.81
CA ASP A 177 12.07 26.39 25.02
C ASP A 177 13.51 26.52 24.52
N TYR A 178 13.66 26.90 23.24
CA TYR A 178 14.96 26.96 22.60
C TYR A 178 15.82 28.09 23.16
N ALA A 179 15.24 29.27 23.39
CA ALA A 179 15.94 30.43 23.95
C ALA A 179 16.54 30.15 25.33
N ASP A 180 15.77 29.51 26.19
CA ASP A 180 16.14 29.38 27.60
C ASP A 180 17.10 28.19 27.85
N ASN A 181 17.11 27.16 26.98
CA ASN A 181 17.85 25.91 27.23
C ASN A 181 18.90 25.53 26.19
N ILE A 182 18.82 26.02 24.95
CA ILE A 182 19.62 25.51 23.82
C ILE A 182 20.45 26.61 23.16
N LEU A 183 19.95 27.85 23.14
CA LEU A 183 20.57 28.95 22.39
C LEU A 183 22.01 29.25 22.86
N ASP A 184 22.25 29.22 24.17
CA ASP A 184 23.55 29.57 24.77
C ASP A 184 24.47 28.35 25.00
N VAL A 185 24.03 27.15 24.61
CA VAL A 185 24.79 25.90 24.79
C VAL A 185 25.58 25.60 23.52
N GLU A 186 26.90 25.52 23.64
CA GLU A 186 27.74 25.09 22.53
C GLU A 186 27.46 23.62 22.16
N PRO A 187 27.20 23.32 20.87
CA PRO A 187 26.95 21.96 20.45
C PRO A 187 28.21 21.10 20.60
N LEU A 188 28.01 19.83 20.98
CA LEU A 188 29.05 18.81 20.92
C LEU A 188 29.65 18.70 19.50
N GLU A 189 30.86 18.16 19.42
CA GLU A 189 31.54 17.90 18.16
C GLU A 189 30.73 16.93 17.28
N ALA A 190 30.62 17.27 16.00
CA ALA A 190 29.97 16.42 15.01
C ALA A 190 30.86 15.24 14.61
N ILE A 191 30.33 14.28 13.86
CA ILE A 191 31.16 13.20 13.33
C ILE A 191 31.94 13.73 12.14
N GLN A 192 33.25 13.91 12.28
CA GLN A 192 34.15 14.31 11.20
C GLN A 192 35.34 13.34 11.18
N LEU A 193 35.71 12.86 9.99
CA LEU A 193 36.94 12.09 9.81
C LEU A 193 38.09 13.08 9.71
N GLU A 194 39.16 12.83 10.45
CA GLU A 194 40.41 13.57 10.27
C GLU A 194 40.96 13.28 8.87
N LEU A 195 40.99 14.31 8.03
CA LEU A 195 41.48 14.24 6.65
C LEU A 195 42.99 14.51 6.63
N ASP A 196 43.69 13.82 5.75
CA ASP A 196 45.13 13.99 5.61
C ASP A 196 45.46 15.31 4.89
N PRO A 197 46.29 16.21 5.46
CA PRO A 197 46.60 17.50 4.84
C PRO A 197 47.31 17.44 3.49
N GLU A 198 48.00 16.33 3.17
CA GLU A 198 48.72 16.16 1.92
C GLU A 198 47.88 15.37 0.91
N GLU A 199 47.35 14.20 1.28
CA GLU A 199 46.58 13.35 0.36
C GLU A 199 45.17 13.91 0.05
N ASP A 200 44.50 14.48 1.05
CA ASP A 200 43.14 15.01 0.94
C ASP A 200 43.10 16.53 0.73
N ALA A 201 44.26 17.15 0.47
CA ALA A 201 44.43 18.60 0.28
C ALA A 201 43.36 19.26 -0.63
N PRO A 202 42.93 18.66 -1.77
CA PRO A 202 41.94 19.30 -2.65
C PRO A 202 40.54 19.45 -2.04
N VAL A 203 40.25 18.75 -0.94
CA VAL A 203 38.91 18.60 -0.37
C VAL A 203 38.84 19.06 1.09
N LEU A 204 39.97 19.05 1.81
CA LEU A 204 40.07 19.29 3.26
C LEU A 204 39.27 20.50 3.77
N ASP A 205 39.48 21.69 3.19
CA ASP A 205 38.95 22.95 3.72
C ASP A 205 37.42 23.06 3.74
N TRP A 206 36.73 22.38 2.81
CA TRP A 206 35.30 22.59 2.54
C TRP A 206 34.46 21.33 2.72
N PHE A 207 35.08 20.18 3.02
CA PHE A 207 34.42 18.89 2.92
C PHE A 207 33.21 18.73 3.83
N TYR A 208 33.27 19.27 5.06
CA TYR A 208 32.23 19.10 6.08
C TYR A 208 31.27 20.29 6.19
N ASP A 209 31.35 21.25 5.27
CA ASP A 209 30.37 22.33 5.18
C ASP A 209 28.96 21.82 4.85
N HIS A 210 27.95 22.60 5.24
CA HIS A 210 26.55 22.31 4.91
C HIS A 210 26.28 22.31 3.39
N GLN A 211 26.74 23.37 2.69
CA GLN A 211 26.69 23.52 1.24
C GLN A 211 28.10 23.86 0.76
N PRO A 212 28.96 22.86 0.54
CA PRO A 212 30.36 23.10 0.24
C PRO A 212 30.57 23.96 -1.01
N LEU A 213 31.54 24.87 -0.94
CA LEU A 213 31.94 25.77 -2.02
C LEU A 213 30.82 26.69 -2.54
N LYS A 214 29.72 26.89 -1.79
CA LYS A 214 28.55 27.69 -2.22
C LYS A 214 28.90 29.09 -2.74
N ASP A 215 29.84 29.74 -2.08
CA ASP A 215 30.24 31.12 -2.39
C ASP A 215 31.38 31.17 -3.43
N ASN A 216 31.95 30.02 -3.80
CA ASN A 216 32.99 29.91 -4.80
C ASN A 216 32.40 29.71 -6.21
N ARG A 217 32.35 30.81 -6.98
CA ARG A 217 31.80 30.82 -8.35
C ARG A 217 32.56 29.96 -9.36
N LYS A 218 33.81 29.56 -9.08
CA LYS A 218 34.59 28.70 -9.96
C LYS A 218 34.03 27.28 -10.01
N TYR A 219 33.56 26.78 -8.87
CA TYR A 219 33.12 25.39 -8.75
C TYR A 219 31.59 25.24 -8.77
N VAL A 220 30.84 26.24 -8.34
CA VAL A 220 29.37 26.23 -8.39
C VAL A 220 28.79 27.51 -8.97
N ASN A 221 27.57 27.45 -9.49
CA ASN A 221 26.93 28.57 -10.19
C ASN A 221 26.43 29.73 -9.27
N GLY A 222 26.77 29.73 -7.98
CA GLY A 222 26.33 30.68 -6.96
C GLY A 222 25.31 30.10 -5.96
N SER A 223 24.72 30.97 -5.12
CA SER A 223 23.94 30.58 -3.93
C SER A 223 22.64 29.80 -4.20
N THR A 224 22.21 29.69 -5.46
CA THR A 224 21.11 28.79 -5.87
C THR A 224 21.51 27.31 -5.88
N TYR A 225 22.82 27.03 -5.92
CA TYR A 225 23.45 25.72 -5.73
C TYR A 225 22.91 24.62 -6.65
N GLN A 226 22.92 24.86 -7.97
CA GLN A 226 22.29 23.99 -8.97
C GLN A 226 23.26 23.21 -9.85
N ARG A 227 24.41 23.79 -10.20
CA ARG A 227 25.42 23.20 -11.09
C ARG A 227 26.77 23.22 -10.40
N TRP A 228 27.53 22.14 -10.57
CA TRP A 228 28.87 21.99 -10.02
C TRP A 228 29.84 21.57 -11.13
N GLN A 229 31.09 22.00 -11.01
CA GLN A 229 32.20 21.73 -11.92
C GLN A 229 33.45 21.55 -11.08
N PHE A 230 34.07 20.36 -11.11
CA PHE A 230 35.25 20.04 -10.31
C PHE A 230 36.47 19.69 -11.16
N THR A 231 37.63 19.81 -10.53
CA THR A 231 38.91 19.38 -11.11
C THR A 231 39.10 17.87 -10.92
N LEU A 232 40.02 17.26 -11.69
CA LEU A 232 40.31 15.84 -11.57
C LEU A 232 40.85 15.45 -10.17
N PRO A 233 41.77 16.23 -9.55
CA PRO A 233 42.22 15.94 -8.19
C PRO A 233 41.08 15.91 -7.15
N MET A 234 40.16 16.87 -7.21
CA MET A 234 38.99 16.85 -6.31
C MET A 234 38.15 15.58 -6.52
N MET A 235 37.96 15.15 -7.78
CA MET A 235 37.17 13.96 -8.09
C MET A 235 37.87 12.66 -7.67
N SER A 236 39.20 12.55 -7.82
CA SER A 236 39.96 11.37 -7.38
C SER A 236 39.95 11.23 -5.87
N THR A 237 40.16 12.32 -5.13
CA THR A 237 40.09 12.34 -3.66
C THR A 237 38.68 11.94 -3.17
N LEU A 238 37.62 12.54 -3.74
CA LEU A 238 36.24 12.19 -3.38
C LEU A 238 35.89 10.73 -3.71
N TYR A 239 36.38 10.21 -4.84
CA TYR A 239 36.17 8.82 -5.24
C TYR A 239 36.79 7.85 -4.24
N ARG A 240 38.05 8.11 -3.85
CA ARG A 240 38.78 7.34 -2.84
C ARG A 240 38.07 7.31 -1.48
N LEU A 241 37.64 8.49 -0.99
CA LEU A 241 36.90 8.61 0.28
C LEU A 241 35.56 7.86 0.27
N ALA A 242 34.97 7.64 -0.91
CA ALA A 242 33.68 6.96 -1.08
C ALA A 242 33.78 5.43 -1.23
N ASN A 243 34.98 4.86 -1.43
CA ASN A 243 35.19 3.47 -1.84
C ASN A 243 34.40 2.43 -1.00
N GLN A 244 34.26 2.65 0.30
CA GLN A 244 33.52 1.74 1.20
C GLN A 244 32.04 1.52 0.79
N LEU A 245 31.43 2.50 0.12
CA LEU A 245 30.03 2.46 -0.31
C LEU A 245 29.87 2.07 -1.78
N LEU A 246 30.94 2.16 -2.57
CA LEU A 246 30.92 1.90 -4.01
C LEU A 246 30.97 0.40 -4.29
N THR A 247 30.80 0.10 -5.58
CA THR A 247 30.95 -1.25 -6.13
C THR A 247 32.32 -1.33 -6.77
N ASP A 248 32.93 -2.51 -6.70
CA ASP A 248 34.21 -2.77 -7.35
C ASP A 248 34.06 -3.21 -8.81
N LEU A 249 32.80 -3.41 -9.25
CA LEU A 249 32.46 -3.79 -10.61
C LEU A 249 32.79 -2.67 -11.61
N VAL A 250 33.59 -3.03 -12.61
CA VAL A 250 33.96 -2.13 -13.73
C VAL A 250 33.07 -2.33 -14.96
N ASP A 251 32.45 -3.52 -15.09
CA ASP A 251 31.56 -3.85 -16.20
C ASP A 251 30.13 -4.16 -15.73
N ASP A 252 29.18 -4.00 -16.66
CA ASP A 252 27.78 -4.34 -16.45
C ASP A 252 27.49 -5.82 -16.79
N ASN A 253 28.47 -6.58 -17.30
CA ASN A 253 28.32 -8.00 -17.64
C ASN A 253 27.99 -8.84 -16.40
N TYR A 254 28.46 -8.43 -15.22
CA TYR A 254 28.06 -9.02 -13.94
C TYR A 254 26.52 -9.13 -13.77
N PHE A 255 25.76 -8.18 -14.33
CA PHE A 255 24.30 -8.16 -14.24
C PHE A 255 23.59 -9.02 -15.30
N TYR A 256 24.29 -9.93 -15.98
CA TYR A 256 23.64 -10.89 -16.88
C TYR A 256 22.56 -11.69 -16.12
N LEU A 257 21.34 -11.70 -16.67
CA LEU A 257 20.12 -12.22 -16.02
C LEU A 257 19.76 -11.57 -14.66
N PHE A 258 20.48 -10.54 -14.23
CA PHE A 258 20.26 -9.82 -12.98
C PHE A 258 20.01 -8.31 -13.21
N ASP A 259 19.58 -7.98 -14.43
CA ASP A 259 19.20 -6.65 -14.87
C ASP A 259 17.67 -6.45 -14.86
N LEU A 260 17.22 -5.23 -15.20
CA LEU A 260 15.79 -4.93 -15.22
C LEU A 260 15.03 -5.73 -16.28
N LYS A 261 15.62 -6.01 -17.44
CA LYS A 261 14.94 -6.69 -18.54
C LYS A 261 14.69 -8.15 -18.20
N ALA A 262 15.69 -8.84 -17.66
CA ALA A 262 15.55 -10.20 -17.18
C ALA A 262 14.48 -10.31 -16.09
N PHE A 263 14.44 -9.38 -15.14
CA PHE A 263 13.41 -9.37 -14.09
C PHE A 263 11.99 -9.08 -14.62
N PHE A 264 11.85 -8.26 -15.67
CA PHE A 264 10.54 -8.04 -16.29
C PHE A 264 10.05 -9.30 -17.00
N THR A 265 10.92 -9.99 -17.73
CA THR A 265 10.63 -11.25 -18.40
C THR A 265 10.32 -12.36 -17.40
N SER A 266 11.13 -12.52 -16.35
CA SER A 266 10.87 -13.42 -15.22
C SER A 266 9.49 -13.17 -14.61
N LYS A 267 9.10 -11.91 -14.40
CA LYS A 267 7.77 -11.58 -13.90
C LYS A 267 6.66 -11.94 -14.90
N ALA A 268 6.85 -11.68 -16.19
CA ALA A 268 5.85 -11.94 -17.22
C ALA A 268 5.55 -13.43 -17.35
N LEU A 269 6.61 -14.26 -17.32
CA LEU A 269 6.55 -15.72 -17.45
C LEU A 269 6.22 -16.47 -16.14
N ASN A 270 6.02 -15.76 -15.03
CA ASN A 270 5.86 -16.35 -13.69
C ASN A 270 7.03 -17.28 -13.28
N MET A 271 8.25 -16.91 -13.69
CA MET A 271 9.48 -17.63 -13.39
C MET A 271 10.32 -16.86 -12.38
N ALA A 272 11.20 -17.54 -11.64
CA ALA A 272 12.05 -16.91 -10.64
C ALA A 272 13.52 -17.30 -10.84
N ILE A 273 14.36 -16.28 -10.97
CA ILE A 273 15.82 -16.42 -11.04
C ILE A 273 16.34 -16.72 -9.62
N PRO A 274 17.29 -17.65 -9.43
CA PRO A 274 17.98 -17.81 -8.15
C PRO A 274 18.53 -16.47 -7.64
N GLY A 275 18.29 -16.14 -6.36
CA GLY A 275 18.67 -14.82 -5.80
C GLY A 275 17.81 -13.64 -6.25
N GLY A 276 16.97 -13.79 -7.28
CA GLY A 276 16.08 -12.76 -7.81
C GLY A 276 14.72 -12.65 -7.09
N PRO A 277 13.90 -11.64 -7.44
CA PRO A 277 12.59 -11.41 -6.86
C PRO A 277 11.51 -12.34 -7.42
N LYS A 278 10.54 -12.73 -6.58
CA LYS A 278 9.34 -13.50 -6.98
C LYS A 278 8.10 -12.61 -7.09
N PHE A 279 7.22 -12.88 -8.06
CA PHE A 279 6.01 -12.10 -8.32
C PHE A 279 4.75 -12.95 -8.37
N GLU A 280 3.60 -12.27 -8.44
CA GLU A 280 2.33 -12.91 -8.77
C GLU A 280 2.25 -13.12 -10.29
N PRO A 281 1.63 -14.23 -10.76
CA PRO A 281 1.42 -14.49 -12.18
C PRO A 281 0.67 -13.35 -12.85
N LEU A 282 1.09 -12.98 -14.07
CA LEU A 282 0.47 -11.89 -14.84
C LEU A 282 -0.83 -12.33 -15.51
N VAL A 283 -0.83 -13.51 -16.13
CA VAL A 283 -2.01 -14.18 -16.70
C VAL A 283 -2.33 -15.38 -15.81
N ARG A 284 -3.59 -15.53 -15.40
CA ARG A 284 -4.06 -16.63 -14.52
C ARG A 284 -5.17 -17.48 -15.13
N ASP A 285 -5.72 -17.05 -16.26
CA ASP A 285 -6.98 -17.55 -16.80
C ASP A 285 -6.79 -18.60 -17.91
N ILE A 286 -5.54 -19.03 -18.17
CA ILE A 286 -5.26 -20.14 -19.10
C ILE A 286 -5.32 -21.43 -18.28
N ASN A 287 -6.20 -22.35 -18.67
CA ASN A 287 -6.20 -23.72 -18.15
C ASN A 287 -4.89 -24.39 -18.56
N LEU A 288 -3.91 -24.42 -17.65
CA LEU A 288 -2.64 -25.10 -17.88
C LEU A 288 -2.84 -26.59 -18.25
N GLN A 289 -3.95 -27.20 -17.83
CA GLN A 289 -4.34 -28.57 -18.16
C GLN A 289 -4.57 -28.80 -19.65
N ASP A 290 -4.98 -27.77 -20.40
CA ASP A 290 -5.21 -27.87 -21.85
C ASP A 290 -3.88 -27.75 -22.64
N GLU A 291 -2.79 -27.26 -22.03
CA GLU A 291 -1.46 -27.21 -22.66
C GLU A 291 -0.60 -28.46 -22.41
N ASP A 292 -0.86 -29.19 -21.32
CA ASP A 292 -0.03 -30.31 -20.87
C ASP A 292 -0.17 -31.56 -21.77
N TRP A 293 -1.34 -31.80 -22.38
CA TRP A 293 -1.55 -32.94 -23.29
C TRP A 293 -1.78 -32.49 -24.73
N ASN A 294 -0.68 -32.26 -25.43
CA ASN A 294 -0.66 -31.92 -26.85
C ASN A 294 0.24 -32.91 -27.61
N GLU A 295 -0.05 -33.14 -28.91
CA GLU A 295 0.71 -34.08 -29.73
C GLU A 295 2.22 -33.75 -29.81
N PHE A 296 2.58 -32.47 -29.66
CA PHE A 296 3.95 -31.98 -29.61
C PHE A 296 4.66 -32.21 -28.28
N ASN A 297 3.93 -32.32 -27.16
CA ASN A 297 4.47 -32.46 -25.81
C ASN A 297 4.55 -33.93 -25.35
N ASP A 298 4.37 -34.89 -26.27
CA ASP A 298 4.50 -36.32 -25.99
C ASP A 298 5.93 -36.66 -25.53
N ILE A 299 6.04 -37.26 -24.35
CA ILE A 299 7.32 -37.63 -23.72
C ILE A 299 8.13 -38.59 -24.58
N ASN A 300 7.48 -39.40 -25.43
CA ASN A 300 8.16 -40.37 -26.30
C ASN A 300 8.81 -39.72 -27.53
N LYS A 301 8.39 -38.50 -27.90
CA LYS A 301 8.87 -37.77 -29.08
C LYS A 301 9.96 -36.75 -28.74
N ILE A 302 10.22 -36.47 -27.45
CA ILE A 302 11.15 -35.44 -26.99
C ILE A 302 12.46 -36.07 -26.49
N ILE A 303 13.58 -35.73 -27.13
CA ILE A 303 14.92 -36.14 -26.67
C ILE A 303 15.39 -35.21 -25.55
N ILE A 304 15.33 -35.67 -24.30
CA ILE A 304 15.83 -34.92 -23.14
C ILE A 304 17.32 -35.23 -22.94
N ARG A 305 18.21 -34.46 -23.59
CA ARG A 305 19.67 -34.53 -23.35
C ARG A 305 20.09 -33.74 -22.12
N GLN A 306 19.57 -32.52 -22.00
CA GLN A 306 19.81 -31.62 -20.88
C GLN A 306 18.49 -30.94 -20.51
N PRO A 307 18.17 -30.79 -19.22
CA PRO A 307 16.92 -30.15 -18.82
C PRO A 307 16.94 -28.67 -19.17
N ILE A 308 15.85 -28.18 -19.77
CA ILE A 308 15.69 -26.75 -20.07
C ILE A 308 15.49 -25.98 -18.75
N ARG A 309 16.53 -25.25 -18.34
CA ARG A 309 16.54 -24.47 -17.11
C ARG A 309 15.75 -23.16 -17.24
N THR A 310 15.32 -22.62 -16.11
CA THR A 310 14.63 -21.33 -16.02
C THR A 310 15.46 -20.19 -16.61
N GLU A 311 16.78 -20.23 -16.43
CA GLU A 311 17.71 -19.23 -16.96
C GLU A 311 17.66 -19.18 -18.50
N TYR A 312 17.53 -20.33 -19.18
CA TYR A 312 17.40 -20.38 -20.64
C TYR A 312 16.10 -19.75 -21.11
N LYS A 313 15.01 -20.01 -20.39
CA LYS A 313 13.69 -19.43 -20.65
C LYS A 313 13.65 -17.90 -20.46
N ILE A 314 14.59 -17.33 -19.73
CA ILE A 314 14.69 -15.88 -19.53
C ILE A 314 15.69 -15.26 -20.52
N ALA A 315 16.82 -15.92 -20.76
CA ALA A 315 17.82 -15.50 -21.73
C ALA A 315 17.27 -15.46 -23.16
N PHE A 316 16.52 -16.50 -23.54
CA PHE A 316 15.92 -16.64 -24.87
C PHE A 316 14.40 -16.83 -24.75
N PRO A 317 13.65 -15.77 -24.41
CA PRO A 317 12.27 -15.88 -23.96
C PRO A 317 11.28 -16.32 -25.04
N TYR A 318 11.60 -16.09 -26.32
CA TYR A 318 10.77 -16.50 -27.44
C TYR A 318 11.02 -17.94 -27.91
N LEU A 319 12.16 -18.53 -27.56
CA LEU A 319 12.55 -19.86 -28.02
C LEU A 319 12.02 -20.97 -27.10
N TYR A 320 12.17 -20.80 -25.78
CA TYR A 320 11.89 -21.86 -24.81
C TYR A 320 10.55 -21.71 -24.05
N ASN A 321 9.67 -20.78 -24.49
CA ASN A 321 8.36 -20.58 -23.86
C ASN A 321 7.25 -20.54 -24.90
N ASN A 322 6.14 -21.18 -24.56
CA ASN A 322 4.87 -20.94 -25.22
C ASN A 322 4.29 -19.61 -24.72
N LEU A 323 3.62 -18.87 -25.60
CA LEU A 323 2.90 -17.63 -25.27
C LEU A 323 3.74 -16.58 -24.50
N PRO A 324 4.89 -16.11 -25.03
CA PRO A 324 5.76 -15.14 -24.36
C PRO A 324 5.17 -13.71 -24.39
N HIS A 325 4.03 -13.51 -23.71
CA HIS A 325 3.36 -12.22 -23.61
C HIS A 325 4.08 -11.27 -22.67
N HIS A 326 4.18 -9.99 -23.06
CA HIS A 326 4.77 -8.92 -22.24
C HIS A 326 6.23 -9.17 -21.80
N VAL A 327 6.95 -10.06 -22.49
CA VAL A 327 8.38 -10.28 -22.25
C VAL A 327 9.20 -9.10 -22.77
N HIS A 328 10.40 -8.95 -22.22
CA HIS A 328 11.37 -7.96 -22.66
C HIS A 328 12.66 -8.67 -23.09
N LEU A 329 13.24 -8.22 -24.21
CA LEU A 329 14.56 -8.67 -24.63
C LEU A 329 15.63 -8.18 -23.65
N THR A 330 16.50 -9.09 -23.24
CA THR A 330 17.66 -8.83 -22.40
C THR A 330 18.80 -8.25 -23.23
N TRP A 331 19.62 -7.40 -22.62
CA TRP A 331 20.91 -7.04 -23.20
C TRP A 331 21.81 -8.28 -23.19
N TYR A 332 22.44 -8.59 -24.34
CA TYR A 332 23.15 -9.86 -24.50
C TYR A 332 24.53 -9.85 -23.84
N HIS A 333 25.39 -8.89 -24.23
CA HIS A 333 26.77 -8.82 -23.77
C HIS A 333 27.35 -7.43 -24.04
N THR A 334 28.20 -6.93 -23.15
CA THR A 334 29.11 -5.80 -23.42
C THR A 334 30.53 -6.33 -23.60
N PRO A 335 31.40 -5.71 -24.43
CA PRO A 335 32.82 -6.06 -24.47
C PRO A 335 33.42 -6.04 -23.06
N ASN A 336 34.17 -7.09 -22.69
CA ASN A 336 34.76 -7.20 -21.37
C ASN A 336 35.77 -6.08 -21.14
N VAL A 337 35.53 -5.27 -20.11
CA VAL A 337 36.43 -4.18 -19.73
C VAL A 337 37.56 -4.76 -18.88
N VAL A 338 38.75 -4.82 -19.45
CA VAL A 338 39.97 -5.33 -18.79
C VAL A 338 40.80 -4.18 -18.20
N PHE A 339 40.21 -3.47 -17.23
CA PHE A 339 40.89 -2.37 -16.54
C PHE A 339 41.66 -2.89 -15.32
N ILE A 340 42.96 -2.58 -15.26
CA ILE A 340 43.84 -2.90 -14.13
C ILE A 340 43.93 -1.66 -13.23
N LYS A 341 43.59 -1.85 -11.95
CA LYS A 341 43.72 -0.81 -10.93
C LYS A 341 45.13 -0.84 -10.37
N THR A 342 45.80 0.30 -10.41
CA THR A 342 47.12 0.50 -9.79
C THR A 342 46.94 0.72 -8.29
N GLU A 343 47.46 -0.18 -7.46
CA GLU A 343 47.39 -0.05 -6.00
C GLU A 343 48.57 0.77 -5.43
N ASP A 344 49.71 0.75 -6.12
CA ASP A 344 50.93 1.47 -5.74
C ASP A 344 51.13 2.70 -6.63
N PRO A 345 51.07 3.94 -6.07
CA PRO A 345 51.27 5.16 -6.84
C PRO A 345 52.74 5.39 -7.25
N ASP A 346 53.71 4.65 -6.68
CA ASP A 346 55.13 4.79 -7.02
C ASP A 346 55.46 4.20 -8.41
N LEU A 347 54.59 3.34 -8.95
CA LEU A 347 54.73 2.80 -10.29
C LEU A 347 54.32 3.83 -11.36
N PRO A 348 54.97 3.86 -12.54
CA PRO A 348 54.57 4.73 -13.65
C PRO A 348 53.10 4.56 -14.05
N ALA A 349 52.45 5.61 -14.57
CA ALA A 349 51.03 5.50 -14.95
C ALA A 349 50.78 4.48 -16.09
N PHE A 350 51.74 4.33 -17.00
CA PHE A 350 51.73 3.32 -18.05
C PHE A 350 52.88 2.34 -17.81
N TYR A 351 52.56 1.15 -17.34
CA TYR A 351 53.52 0.06 -17.14
C TYR A 351 52.91 -1.28 -17.55
N PHE A 352 53.76 -2.26 -17.80
CA PHE A 352 53.35 -3.62 -18.08
C PHE A 352 53.05 -4.35 -16.77
N ASP A 353 51.78 -4.36 -16.38
CA ASP A 353 51.37 -4.96 -15.11
C ASP A 353 51.57 -6.49 -15.10
N PRO A 354 51.99 -7.08 -13.96
CA PRO A 354 52.19 -8.54 -13.85
C PRO A 354 50.95 -9.39 -14.17
N LEU A 355 49.73 -8.82 -14.11
CA LEU A 355 48.50 -9.50 -14.50
C LEU A 355 48.34 -9.62 -16.03
N ILE A 356 49.10 -8.86 -16.82
CA ILE A 356 49.06 -8.92 -18.29
C ILE A 356 49.92 -10.09 -18.78
N ASN A 357 49.35 -10.92 -19.65
CA ASN A 357 50.10 -12.00 -20.29
C ASN A 357 51.22 -11.42 -21.18
N PRO A 358 52.47 -11.89 -21.05
CA PRO A 358 53.58 -11.38 -21.87
C PRO A 358 53.36 -11.68 -23.35
N ILE A 359 53.71 -10.72 -24.20
CA ILE A 359 53.67 -10.89 -25.66
C ILE A 359 54.87 -11.74 -26.07
N SER A 360 54.65 -13.02 -26.33
CA SER A 360 55.67 -13.94 -26.86
C SER A 360 55.66 -13.89 -28.40
N HIS A 361 56.42 -12.96 -29.00
CA HIS A 361 56.58 -12.93 -30.45
C HIS A 361 57.41 -14.14 -30.93
N ARG A 362 56.76 -15.12 -31.56
CA ARG A 362 57.40 -16.32 -32.13
C ARG A 362 57.05 -16.42 -33.63
N HIS A 363 57.75 -15.66 -34.46
CA HIS A 363 57.78 -15.88 -35.91
C HIS A 363 59.12 -16.49 -36.30
N SER A 364 59.08 -17.63 -37.00
CA SER A 364 60.28 -18.37 -37.44
C SER A 364 60.93 -17.81 -38.69
N VAL A 365 60.18 -17.05 -39.50
CA VAL A 365 60.66 -16.35 -40.69
C VAL A 365 60.26 -14.88 -40.52
N LYS A 366 61.24 -13.98 -40.54
CA LYS A 366 60.97 -12.54 -40.61
C LYS A 366 60.34 -12.26 -41.97
N SER A 367 59.08 -11.82 -41.98
CA SER A 367 58.51 -11.20 -43.17
C SER A 367 59.39 -10.00 -43.51
N GLN A 368 59.98 -9.96 -44.71
CA GLN A 368 60.65 -8.74 -45.16
C GLN A 368 59.56 -7.72 -45.47
N GLU A 369 59.29 -6.85 -44.49
CA GLU A 369 58.57 -5.62 -44.77
C GLU A 369 59.42 -4.80 -45.76
N PRO A 370 58.83 -4.19 -46.80
CA PRO A 370 59.56 -3.37 -47.77
C PRO A 370 60.08 -2.12 -47.06
N LEU A 371 61.23 -2.25 -46.41
CA LEU A 371 62.01 -1.15 -45.87
C LEU A 371 62.76 -0.54 -47.04
N PRO A 372 62.64 0.78 -47.29
CA PRO A 372 63.47 1.45 -48.28
C PRO A 372 64.95 1.30 -47.90
N ASP A 373 65.80 1.08 -48.90
CA ASP A 373 67.25 0.98 -48.71
C ASP A 373 67.80 2.35 -48.27
N ASP A 374 68.84 2.36 -47.43
CA ASP A 374 69.46 3.59 -46.88
C ASP A 374 70.03 4.55 -47.96
N ASP A 375 70.04 4.13 -49.23
CA ASP A 375 70.43 4.92 -50.41
C ASP A 375 69.30 5.85 -50.94
N GLU A 376 68.10 5.86 -50.34
CA GLU A 376 67.03 6.83 -50.65
C GLU A 376 67.29 8.20 -49.98
N GLU A 377 67.44 9.28 -50.75
CA GLU A 377 67.76 10.67 -50.31
C GLU A 377 66.63 11.40 -49.52
N PHE A 378 65.75 10.68 -48.82
CA PHE A 378 64.64 11.29 -48.08
C PHE A 378 65.03 11.65 -46.64
N GLU A 379 65.34 12.93 -46.41
CA GLU A 379 65.53 13.50 -45.07
C GLU A 379 64.30 14.31 -44.64
N LEU A 380 63.91 14.18 -43.37
CA LEU A 380 62.89 15.06 -42.79
C LEU A 380 63.47 16.48 -42.63
N PRO A 381 62.70 17.53 -42.96
CA PRO A 381 63.13 18.90 -42.71
C PRO A 381 63.44 19.16 -41.23
N GLU A 382 64.46 19.97 -40.93
CA GLU A 382 64.97 20.23 -39.56
C GLU A 382 63.91 20.77 -38.58
N PHE A 383 62.84 21.38 -39.08
CA PHE A 383 61.72 21.87 -38.27
C PHE A 383 60.69 20.79 -37.91
N VAL A 384 60.85 19.56 -38.40
CA VAL A 384 59.94 18.44 -38.16
C VAL A 384 60.45 17.61 -36.99
N GLU A 385 59.69 17.64 -35.90
CA GLU A 385 59.92 16.87 -34.68
C GLU A 385 58.65 16.11 -34.31
N PRO A 386 58.72 15.09 -33.43
CA PRO A 386 57.51 14.48 -32.86
C PRO A 386 56.61 15.54 -32.22
N PHE A 387 55.32 15.52 -32.57
CA PHE A 387 54.35 16.59 -32.24
C PHE A 387 54.36 17.09 -30.78
N LEU A 388 54.62 16.22 -29.81
CA LEU A 388 54.50 16.48 -28.38
C LEU A 388 55.80 16.15 -27.62
N LYS A 389 56.96 16.37 -28.26
CA LYS A 389 58.30 16.08 -27.70
C LYS A 389 58.53 16.72 -26.32
N ASP A 390 58.02 17.94 -26.10
CA ASP A 390 58.21 18.67 -24.85
C ASP A 390 57.31 18.21 -23.70
N THR A 391 56.18 17.56 -24.00
CA THR A 391 55.24 17.12 -22.96
C THR A 391 55.55 15.70 -22.49
N PRO A 392 55.65 15.45 -21.17
CA PRO A 392 55.94 14.10 -20.68
C PRO A 392 54.79 13.14 -20.97
N LEU A 393 55.11 11.85 -21.14
CA LEU A 393 54.12 10.81 -21.43
C LEU A 393 53.04 10.68 -20.34
N TYR A 394 53.42 10.85 -19.08
CA TYR A 394 52.51 10.83 -17.93
C TYR A 394 52.88 11.88 -16.88
N THR A 395 51.93 12.16 -16.00
CA THR A 395 52.06 13.06 -14.84
C THR A 395 51.48 12.33 -13.62
N ASP A 396 51.68 12.89 -12.43
CA ASP A 396 51.19 12.33 -11.16
C ASP A 396 49.66 12.12 -11.15
N ASN A 397 48.93 12.89 -11.96
CA ASN A 397 47.46 12.82 -12.05
C ASN A 397 46.96 11.89 -13.17
N THR A 398 47.84 11.35 -14.02
CA THR A 398 47.44 10.56 -15.19
C THR A 398 46.78 9.24 -14.77
N ALA A 399 47.38 8.47 -13.85
CA ALA A 399 46.82 7.21 -13.36
C ALA A 399 45.44 7.42 -12.70
N ASN A 400 45.32 8.45 -11.85
CA ASN A 400 44.06 8.85 -11.21
C ASN A 400 42.98 9.24 -12.24
N GLY A 401 43.35 9.99 -13.28
CA GLY A 401 42.45 10.35 -14.38
C GLY A 401 41.92 9.13 -15.13
N ILE A 402 42.78 8.14 -15.41
CA ILE A 402 42.40 6.87 -16.05
C ILE A 402 41.49 6.06 -15.12
N ALA A 403 41.78 6.00 -13.82
CA ALA A 403 40.94 5.29 -12.85
C ALA A 403 39.53 5.89 -12.74
N LEU A 404 39.41 7.23 -12.81
CA LEU A 404 38.12 7.92 -12.82
C LEU A 404 37.26 7.61 -14.05
N LEU A 405 37.87 7.25 -15.18
CA LEU A 405 37.14 6.88 -16.41
C LEU A 405 36.24 5.67 -16.18
N TRP A 406 36.71 4.70 -15.40
CA TRP A 406 35.99 3.48 -15.04
C TRP A 406 35.29 3.54 -13.68
N ALA A 407 35.14 4.73 -13.10
CA ALA A 407 34.45 4.90 -11.83
C ALA A 407 32.90 4.88 -12.00
N PRO A 408 32.14 4.44 -10.97
CA PRO A 408 30.69 4.48 -11.02
C PRO A 408 30.17 5.92 -11.14
N ARG A 409 29.04 6.13 -11.84
CA ARG A 409 28.30 7.40 -11.75
C ARG A 409 27.97 7.68 -10.27
N PRO A 410 28.38 8.82 -9.69
CA PRO A 410 28.68 10.10 -10.35
C PRO A 410 30.17 10.43 -10.60
N PHE A 411 31.12 9.57 -10.26
CA PHE A 411 32.55 9.91 -10.19
C PHE A 411 33.26 9.99 -11.56
N ASN A 412 32.71 9.35 -12.58
CA ASN A 412 33.20 9.44 -13.95
C ASN A 412 32.86 10.75 -14.69
N LEU A 413 32.31 11.75 -14.00
CA LEU A 413 31.90 13.03 -14.57
C LEU A 413 32.64 14.19 -13.89
N ARG A 414 33.17 15.13 -14.68
CA ARG A 414 33.82 16.35 -14.17
C ARG A 414 32.83 17.45 -13.75
N SER A 415 31.61 17.39 -14.25
CA SER A 415 30.59 18.43 -14.08
C SER A 415 29.21 17.78 -14.03
N GLY A 416 28.30 18.40 -13.28
CA GLY A 416 26.95 17.88 -13.15
C GLY A 416 25.97 18.85 -12.54
N ARG A 417 24.75 18.35 -12.38
CA ARG A 417 23.69 19.05 -11.65
C ARG A 417 23.65 18.55 -10.20
N THR A 418 23.45 19.46 -9.27
CA THR A 418 23.14 19.08 -7.89
C THR A 418 21.84 18.28 -7.85
N ARG A 419 21.76 17.36 -6.91
CA ARG A 419 20.57 16.52 -6.70
C ARG A 419 20.05 16.79 -5.31
N ARG A 420 18.80 16.44 -5.06
CA ARG A 420 18.29 16.47 -3.69
C ARG A 420 18.92 15.33 -2.90
N ALA A 421 19.24 15.54 -1.63
CA ALA A 421 19.79 14.48 -0.76
C ALA A 421 18.93 13.19 -0.77
N LEU A 422 17.61 13.34 -0.88
CA LEU A 422 16.63 12.25 -0.99
C LEU A 422 16.80 11.39 -2.24
N ASP A 423 17.24 11.99 -3.34
CA ASP A 423 17.27 11.34 -4.65
C ASP A 423 18.55 10.50 -4.85
N ILE A 424 19.50 10.54 -3.90
CA ILE A 424 20.75 9.78 -3.91
C ILE A 424 20.60 8.50 -3.07
N PRO A 425 20.55 7.30 -3.67
CA PRO A 425 20.39 6.06 -2.93
C PRO A 425 21.74 5.38 -2.66
N LEU A 426 22.36 5.71 -1.52
CA LEU A 426 23.70 5.23 -1.12
C LEU A 426 23.86 3.70 -1.22
N VAL A 427 22.85 2.93 -0.81
CA VAL A 427 22.93 1.45 -0.71
C VAL A 427 22.28 0.72 -1.89
N LYS A 428 21.97 1.42 -3.00
CA LYS A 428 21.25 0.84 -4.13
C LYS A 428 22.04 -0.27 -4.83
N ASN A 429 23.34 -0.06 -5.02
CA ASN A 429 24.17 -1.01 -5.75
C ASN A 429 24.33 -2.32 -4.96
N TRP A 430 24.41 -2.22 -3.62
CA TRP A 430 24.60 -3.39 -2.76
C TRP A 430 23.54 -4.46 -2.91
N TYR A 431 22.26 -4.10 -3.07
CA TYR A 431 21.19 -5.09 -3.27
C TYR A 431 20.87 -5.33 -4.75
N ARG A 432 21.46 -4.54 -5.67
CA ARG A 432 21.40 -4.83 -7.12
C ARG A 432 22.36 -5.94 -7.48
N GLU A 433 23.43 -6.12 -6.72
CA GLU A 433 24.34 -7.25 -6.85
C GLU A 433 23.77 -8.51 -6.18
N HIS A 434 24.37 -9.66 -6.46
CA HIS A 434 24.00 -10.89 -5.78
C HIS A 434 24.34 -10.80 -4.28
N CYS A 435 23.54 -11.46 -3.45
CA CYS A 435 23.84 -11.55 -2.03
C CYS A 435 25.14 -12.35 -1.83
N PRO A 436 26.11 -11.87 -1.04
CA PRO A 436 27.35 -12.60 -0.79
C PRO A 436 27.09 -14.01 -0.25
N ALA A 437 27.93 -14.97 -0.65
CA ALA A 437 27.86 -16.34 -0.17
C ALA A 437 28.02 -16.40 1.37
N GLY A 438 27.42 -17.40 2.01
CA GLY A 438 27.48 -17.58 3.47
C GLY A 438 26.57 -16.67 4.31
N GLN A 439 25.90 -15.68 3.71
CA GLN A 439 24.95 -14.82 4.43
C GLN A 439 23.67 -15.58 4.85
N PRO A 440 23.07 -15.30 6.02
CA PRO A 440 21.93 -16.06 6.51
C PRO A 440 20.64 -15.80 5.69
N VAL A 441 19.69 -16.73 5.75
CA VAL A 441 18.41 -16.69 5.02
C VAL A 441 17.68 -15.35 5.18
N LYS A 442 17.69 -14.79 6.39
CA LYS A 442 17.09 -13.49 6.71
C LYS A 442 17.58 -12.36 5.79
N VAL A 443 18.88 -12.32 5.50
CA VAL A 443 19.50 -11.30 4.64
C VAL A 443 19.21 -11.59 3.18
N ARG A 444 19.34 -12.84 2.75
CA ARG A 444 19.02 -13.28 1.37
C ARG A 444 17.58 -12.89 0.97
N VAL A 445 16.61 -13.09 1.87
CA VAL A 445 15.21 -12.67 1.65
C VAL A 445 15.08 -11.14 1.59
N SER A 446 15.84 -10.39 2.38
CA SER A 446 15.83 -8.92 2.33
C SER A 446 16.40 -8.39 1.02
N TYR A 447 17.47 -8.97 0.48
CA TYR A 447 17.98 -8.67 -0.87
C TYR A 447 16.89 -8.88 -1.93
N GLN A 448 16.25 -10.06 -1.93
CA GLN A 448 15.16 -10.38 -2.87
C GLN A 448 13.98 -9.39 -2.78
N LYS A 449 13.60 -8.97 -1.56
CA LYS A 449 12.52 -7.99 -1.36
C LYS A 449 12.89 -6.59 -1.84
N LEU A 450 14.13 -6.15 -1.59
CA LEU A 450 14.62 -4.86 -2.08
C LEU A 450 14.70 -4.82 -3.61
N LEU A 451 15.19 -5.90 -4.23
CA LEU A 451 15.13 -6.12 -5.68
C LEU A 451 13.69 -6.09 -6.19
N LYS A 452 12.75 -6.77 -5.51
CA LYS A 452 11.33 -6.74 -5.86
C LYS A 452 10.77 -5.31 -5.85
N TYR A 453 11.12 -4.50 -4.85
CA TYR A 453 10.70 -3.10 -4.81
C TYR A 453 11.33 -2.27 -5.93
N TYR A 454 12.61 -2.49 -6.23
CA TYR A 454 13.32 -1.84 -7.34
C TYR A 454 12.66 -2.15 -8.69
N VAL A 455 12.41 -3.42 -8.99
CA VAL A 455 11.75 -3.87 -10.22
C VAL A 455 10.33 -3.33 -10.33
N LEU A 456 9.54 -3.37 -9.25
CA LEU A 456 8.17 -2.83 -9.27
C LEU A 456 8.13 -1.31 -9.50
N ASN A 457 9.12 -0.57 -8.99
CA ASN A 457 9.23 0.86 -9.25
C ASN A 457 9.55 1.14 -10.73
N ALA A 458 10.45 0.35 -11.32
CA ALA A 458 10.82 0.48 -12.73
C ALA A 458 9.68 0.08 -13.67
N LEU A 459 9.01 -1.04 -13.40
CA LEU A 459 7.94 -1.57 -14.24
C LEU A 459 6.70 -0.67 -14.27
N LYS A 460 6.33 -0.09 -13.12
CA LYS A 460 5.17 0.82 -12.99
C LYS A 460 5.54 2.28 -13.24
N HIS A 461 6.76 2.55 -13.71
CA HIS A 461 7.16 3.89 -14.08
C HIS A 461 6.30 4.36 -15.27
N ARG A 462 5.79 5.58 -15.16
CA ARG A 462 5.14 6.31 -16.24
C ARG A 462 5.83 7.67 -16.32
N PRO A 463 6.20 8.15 -17.52
CA PRO A 463 6.77 9.47 -17.68
C PRO A 463 5.90 10.52 -16.97
N PRO A 464 6.48 11.45 -16.19
CA PRO A 464 5.72 12.51 -15.55
C PRO A 464 4.96 13.31 -16.61
N LYS A 465 3.63 13.36 -16.50
CA LYS A 465 2.81 14.21 -17.39
C LYS A 465 3.20 15.67 -17.18
N ALA A 466 3.26 16.46 -18.24
CA ALA A 466 3.42 17.90 -18.12
C ALA A 466 2.26 18.47 -17.28
N GLN A 467 2.57 19.32 -16.30
CA GLN A 467 1.60 19.92 -15.38
C GLN A 467 1.96 21.39 -15.15
N LYS A 468 0.96 22.23 -14.88
CA LYS A 468 1.19 23.61 -14.45
C LYS A 468 1.89 23.61 -13.09
N LYS A 469 3.07 24.24 -13.00
CA LYS A 469 3.84 24.34 -11.76
C LYS A 469 3.04 25.16 -10.74
N ARG A 470 2.73 24.55 -9.59
CA ARG A 470 2.05 25.21 -8.46
C ARG A 470 3.04 25.38 -7.32
N TYR A 471 3.44 26.62 -7.04
CA TYR A 471 4.43 26.93 -6.01
C TYR A 471 3.76 27.38 -4.71
N LEU A 472 3.38 26.43 -3.86
CA LEU A 472 2.62 26.69 -2.63
C LEU A 472 3.26 27.76 -1.73
N PHE A 473 4.55 27.62 -1.41
CA PHE A 473 5.24 28.55 -0.52
C PHE A 473 5.50 29.93 -1.13
N ARG A 474 5.66 30.01 -2.46
CA ARG A 474 5.72 31.32 -3.14
C ARG A 474 4.38 32.04 -3.03
N SER A 475 3.27 31.31 -3.20
CA SER A 475 1.93 31.85 -3.01
C SER A 475 1.69 32.29 -1.56
N PHE A 476 2.17 31.54 -0.56
CA PHE A 476 2.08 31.95 0.84
C PHE A 476 2.94 33.18 1.16
N LYS A 477 4.22 33.21 0.74
CA LYS A 477 5.12 34.35 0.96
C LYS A 477 4.58 35.64 0.34
N ALA A 478 3.89 35.56 -0.80
CA ALA A 478 3.24 36.70 -1.45
C ALA A 478 2.08 37.31 -0.61
N THR A 479 1.47 36.55 0.30
CA THR A 479 0.40 37.09 1.16
C THR A 479 0.96 37.86 2.35
N LYS A 480 0.22 38.84 2.87
CA LYS A 480 0.60 39.58 4.10
C LYS A 480 0.67 38.74 5.38
N PHE A 481 0.11 37.53 5.37
CA PHE A 481 -0.01 36.67 6.55
C PHE A 481 1.24 35.83 6.82
N PHE A 482 2.20 35.80 5.89
CA PHE A 482 3.45 35.05 6.07
C PHE A 482 4.65 35.98 5.98
N GLN A 483 5.62 35.70 6.86
CA GLN A 483 6.94 36.34 6.86
C GLN A 483 8.03 35.27 6.75
N SER A 484 9.22 35.73 6.40
CA SER A 484 10.42 34.91 6.15
C SER A 484 11.44 35.24 7.22
N THR A 485 12.23 34.28 7.67
CA THR A 485 13.37 34.48 8.57
C THR A 485 14.33 33.29 8.43
N LYS A 486 15.49 33.32 9.07
CA LYS A 486 16.45 32.21 9.11
C LYS A 486 16.59 31.74 10.56
N LEU A 487 16.42 30.45 10.81
CA LEU A 487 16.44 29.86 12.17
C LEU A 487 17.20 28.55 12.17
N ASP A 488 17.75 28.18 13.32
CA ASP A 488 18.26 26.84 13.56
C ASP A 488 17.16 25.79 13.37
N TRP A 489 17.50 24.67 12.73
CA TRP A 489 16.60 23.56 12.49
C TRP A 489 15.97 23.00 13.78
N VAL A 490 16.71 22.94 14.89
CA VAL A 490 16.17 22.45 16.17
C VAL A 490 15.10 23.38 16.72
N GLU A 491 15.31 24.70 16.63
CA GLU A 491 14.31 25.71 17.00
C GLU A 491 13.01 25.50 16.20
N VAL A 492 13.12 25.35 14.87
CA VAL A 492 11.95 25.11 14.00
C VAL A 492 11.28 23.77 14.32
N GLY A 493 12.07 22.74 14.63
CA GLY A 493 11.56 21.43 15.04
C GLY A 493 10.70 21.50 16.29
N LEU A 494 11.17 22.20 17.32
CA LEU A 494 10.42 22.46 18.56
C LEU A 494 9.16 23.28 18.28
N GLN A 495 9.25 24.33 17.45
CA GLN A 495 8.09 25.12 17.03
C GLN A 495 7.02 24.25 16.35
N VAL A 496 7.39 23.40 15.39
CA VAL A 496 6.46 22.51 14.67
C VAL A 496 5.82 21.50 15.62
N CYS A 497 6.57 20.95 16.58
CA CYS A 497 6.02 20.05 17.59
C CYS A 497 5.00 20.75 18.50
N ARG A 498 5.33 21.95 19.00
CA ARG A 498 4.45 22.78 19.83
C ARG A 498 3.18 23.19 19.06
N GLN A 499 3.33 23.66 17.82
CA GLN A 499 2.21 24.01 16.93
C GLN A 499 1.31 22.79 16.68
N GLY A 500 1.88 21.64 16.35
CA GLY A 500 1.13 20.40 16.13
C GLY A 500 0.33 19.95 17.36
N TYR A 501 0.96 20.00 18.53
CA TYR A 501 0.31 19.71 19.81
C TYR A 501 -0.88 20.66 20.05
N ASN A 502 -0.65 21.97 19.97
CA ASN A 502 -1.68 22.99 20.16
C ASN A 502 -2.85 22.84 19.19
N MET A 503 -2.59 22.55 17.91
CA MET A 503 -3.66 22.36 16.92
C MET A 503 -4.54 21.15 17.23
N LEU A 504 -3.94 20.02 17.62
CA LEU A 504 -4.69 18.82 17.98
C LEU A 504 -5.45 19.03 19.30
N ASN A 505 -4.84 19.68 20.28
CA ASN A 505 -5.48 19.96 21.55
C ASN A 505 -6.64 20.96 21.40
N LEU A 506 -6.46 22.03 20.60
CA LEU A 506 -7.54 22.95 20.24
C LEU A 506 -8.70 22.22 19.56
N LEU A 507 -8.45 21.18 18.77
CA LEU A 507 -9.50 20.39 18.14
C LEU A 507 -10.26 19.51 19.15
N ILE A 508 -9.58 18.98 20.17
CA ILE A 508 -10.20 18.25 21.29
C ILE A 508 -11.12 19.21 22.07
N HIS A 509 -10.60 20.36 22.47
CA HIS A 509 -11.37 21.38 23.20
C HIS A 509 -12.52 21.96 22.36
N ARG A 510 -12.32 22.20 21.05
CA ARG A 510 -13.39 22.69 20.15
C ARG A 510 -14.57 21.72 20.03
N LYS A 511 -14.34 20.43 20.27
CA LYS A 511 -15.39 19.39 20.29
C LYS A 511 -15.97 19.16 21.70
N ASN A 512 -15.53 19.93 22.69
CA ASN A 512 -15.89 19.82 24.10
C ASN A 512 -15.67 18.39 24.62
N LEU A 513 -14.41 17.92 24.53
CA LEU A 513 -13.95 16.60 24.95
C LEU A 513 -12.99 16.70 26.14
N ASN A 514 -13.41 17.36 27.22
CA ASN A 514 -12.56 17.66 28.38
C ASN A 514 -12.10 16.41 29.16
N TYR A 515 -12.70 15.26 28.91
CA TYR A 515 -12.35 13.96 29.49
C TYR A 515 -11.28 13.20 28.68
N LEU A 516 -10.72 13.82 27.64
CA LEU A 516 -9.55 13.33 26.92
C LEU A 516 -8.38 14.28 27.16
N HIS A 517 -7.22 13.69 27.44
CA HIS A 517 -5.95 14.39 27.54
C HIS A 517 -5.02 13.91 26.42
N LEU A 518 -4.39 14.87 25.75
CA LEU A 518 -3.31 14.62 24.81
C LEU A 518 -2.02 14.98 25.53
N ASP A 519 -1.13 14.03 25.74
CA ASP A 519 0.17 14.30 26.35
C ASP A 519 1.17 14.86 25.31
N TYR A 520 2.34 15.31 25.76
CA TYR A 520 3.31 15.97 24.89
C TYR A 520 4.03 15.01 23.93
N ASN A 521 4.04 13.70 24.22
CA ASN A 521 4.45 12.64 23.30
C ASN A 521 3.30 12.12 22.42
N PHE A 522 2.22 12.89 22.36
CA PHE A 522 1.05 12.69 21.52
C PHE A 522 0.26 11.42 21.83
N ASN A 523 0.30 10.84 23.03
CA ASN A 523 -0.66 9.80 23.45
C ASN A 523 -2.00 10.46 23.77
N LEU A 524 -3.09 9.90 23.23
CA LEU A 524 -4.44 10.32 23.58
C LEU A 524 -4.99 9.37 24.64
N LYS A 525 -5.10 9.84 25.88
CA LYS A 525 -5.51 9.07 27.05
C LYS A 525 -6.86 9.60 27.58
N PRO A 526 -7.81 8.74 28.00
CA PRO A 526 -8.98 9.19 28.74
C PRO A 526 -8.60 9.53 30.18
N VAL A 527 -9.06 10.67 30.69
CA VAL A 527 -8.79 11.12 32.08
C VAL A 527 -9.57 10.29 33.09
N LYS A 528 -10.73 9.77 32.67
CA LYS A 528 -11.63 8.92 33.46
C LYS A 528 -12.21 7.82 32.58
N THR A 529 -12.81 6.81 33.20
CA THR A 529 -13.61 5.82 32.46
C THR A 529 -14.79 6.49 31.76
N LEU A 530 -14.86 6.34 30.44
CA LEU A 530 -15.84 7.04 29.61
C LEU A 530 -17.18 6.30 29.56
N THR A 531 -18.28 7.05 29.69
CA THR A 531 -19.63 6.54 29.40
C THR A 531 -19.77 6.16 27.92
N THR A 532 -20.79 5.36 27.57
CA THR A 532 -21.04 4.99 26.17
C THR A 532 -21.32 6.20 25.27
N LYS A 533 -21.96 7.26 25.81
CA LYS A 533 -22.22 8.54 25.11
C LYS A 533 -20.92 9.31 24.86
N GLU A 534 -20.08 9.47 25.88
CA GLU A 534 -18.77 10.12 25.75
C GLU A 534 -17.89 9.35 24.76
N ARG A 535 -17.80 8.02 24.89
CA ARG A 535 -17.01 7.16 23.98
C ARG A 535 -17.45 7.26 22.52
N LYS A 536 -18.76 7.32 22.25
CA LYS A 536 -19.28 7.52 20.88
C LYS A 536 -18.94 8.91 20.34
N LYS A 537 -19.00 9.96 21.19
CA LYS A 537 -18.70 11.35 20.81
C LYS A 537 -17.20 11.58 20.56
N SER A 538 -16.35 10.96 21.37
CA SER A 538 -14.91 11.15 21.38
C SER A 538 -14.13 10.26 20.41
N ARG A 539 -14.81 9.32 19.74
CA ARG A 539 -14.21 8.43 18.73
C ARG A 539 -13.73 9.23 17.52
N PHE A 540 -12.45 9.58 17.53
CA PHE A 540 -11.79 10.19 16.37
C PHE A 540 -11.57 9.17 15.25
N GLY A 541 -11.48 9.68 14.02
CA GLY A 541 -11.21 8.87 12.83
C GLY A 541 -9.72 8.86 12.46
N ASN A 542 -9.40 8.18 11.36
CA ASN A 542 -8.02 8.02 10.89
C ASN A 542 -7.29 9.34 10.60
N ALA A 543 -8.01 10.41 10.20
CA ALA A 543 -7.40 11.71 9.91
C ALA A 543 -6.65 12.28 11.12
N PHE A 544 -7.32 12.31 12.28
CA PHE A 544 -6.76 12.80 13.53
C PHE A 544 -5.61 11.91 14.02
N HIS A 545 -5.87 10.60 14.12
CA HIS A 545 -4.89 9.68 14.67
C HIS A 545 -3.65 9.50 13.79
N LEU A 546 -3.80 9.50 12.46
CA LEU A 546 -2.65 9.41 11.57
C LEU A 546 -1.80 10.69 11.64
N CYS A 547 -2.41 11.87 11.71
CA CYS A 547 -1.69 13.13 11.88
C CYS A 547 -0.96 13.19 13.23
N ARG A 548 -1.62 12.76 14.31
CA ARG A 548 -1.04 12.63 15.67
C ARG A 548 0.20 11.72 15.67
N GLU A 549 0.14 10.57 15.02
CA GLU A 549 1.26 9.63 14.97
C GLU A 549 2.40 10.10 14.05
N VAL A 550 2.12 10.88 13.00
CA VAL A 550 3.14 11.58 12.20
C VAL A 550 3.88 12.62 13.05
N LEU A 551 3.14 13.38 13.86
CA LEU A 551 3.72 14.35 14.80
C LEU A 551 4.54 13.65 15.89
N ARG A 552 4.09 12.51 16.41
CA ARG A 552 4.90 11.68 17.32
C ARG A 552 6.24 11.28 16.69
N LEU A 553 6.23 10.76 15.46
CA LEU A 553 7.47 10.39 14.78
C LEU A 553 8.41 11.60 14.65
N THR A 554 7.85 12.76 14.31
CA THR A 554 8.61 14.00 14.16
C THR A 554 9.21 14.42 15.49
N LYS A 555 8.43 14.37 16.57
CA LYS A 555 8.89 14.71 17.91
C LYS A 555 10.00 13.78 18.39
N LEU A 556 9.91 12.47 18.16
CA LEU A 556 11.00 11.53 18.48
C LEU A 556 12.33 11.92 17.79
N VAL A 557 12.27 12.35 16.53
CA VAL A 557 13.45 12.79 15.78
C VAL A 557 13.99 14.11 16.34
N VAL A 558 13.11 15.12 16.52
CA VAL A 558 13.49 16.44 17.03
C VAL A 558 14.07 16.33 18.44
N ASP A 559 13.40 15.61 19.35
CA ASP A 559 13.86 15.40 20.73
C ASP A 559 15.21 14.70 20.79
N SER A 560 15.53 13.85 19.81
CA SER A 560 16.87 13.23 19.72
C SER A 560 17.94 14.28 19.42
N HIS A 561 17.67 15.21 18.49
CA HIS A 561 18.56 16.34 18.23
C HIS A 561 18.62 17.32 19.41
N VAL A 562 17.52 17.51 20.16
CA VAL A 562 17.52 18.34 21.37
C VAL A 562 18.45 17.74 22.42
N GLN A 563 18.37 16.44 22.69
CA GLN A 563 19.26 15.76 23.64
C GLN A 563 20.74 15.85 23.24
N TYR A 564 21.03 15.80 21.94
CA TYR A 564 22.37 16.04 21.41
C TYR A 564 22.84 17.48 21.66
N ARG A 565 21.98 18.46 21.39
CA ARG A 565 22.29 19.89 21.57
C ARG A 565 22.41 20.32 23.04
N LEU A 566 21.77 19.60 23.96
CA LEU A 566 21.92 19.79 25.40
C LEU A 566 23.20 19.16 25.97
N GLY A 567 23.99 18.45 25.16
CA GLY A 567 25.19 17.75 25.65
C GLY A 567 24.94 16.41 26.33
N ASN A 568 23.69 15.94 26.40
CA ASN A 568 23.32 14.71 27.12
C ASN A 568 23.65 13.42 26.38
N VAL A 569 23.80 13.50 25.04
CA VAL A 569 23.98 12.36 24.13
C VAL A 569 25.02 12.78 23.09
N ASP A 570 25.96 11.88 22.74
CA ASP A 570 26.99 12.18 21.74
C ASP A 570 26.48 12.07 20.28
N ALA A 571 27.29 12.52 19.31
CA ALA A 571 26.93 12.51 17.90
C ALA A 571 26.72 11.08 17.35
N PHE A 572 27.49 10.10 17.80
CA PHE A 572 27.37 8.70 17.35
C PHE A 572 26.09 8.03 17.87
N GLN A 573 25.71 8.30 19.12
CA GLN A 573 24.48 7.85 19.75
C GLN A 573 23.27 8.55 19.15
N LEU A 574 23.37 9.84 18.79
CA LEU A 574 22.36 10.53 17.99
C LEU A 574 22.15 9.80 16.65
N ALA A 575 23.23 9.50 15.93
CA ALA A 575 23.15 8.82 14.64
C ALA A 575 22.55 7.40 14.76
N ASP A 576 22.97 6.60 15.76
CA ASP A 576 22.37 5.28 16.05
C ASP A 576 20.91 5.41 16.50
N GLY A 577 20.57 6.46 17.25
CA GLY A 577 19.22 6.78 17.67
C GLY A 577 18.29 7.08 16.50
N LEU A 578 18.71 7.93 15.57
CA LEU A 578 18.00 8.22 14.33
C LEU A 578 17.83 6.96 13.47
N GLN A 579 18.88 6.15 13.35
CA GLN A 579 18.80 4.87 12.64
C GLN A 579 17.78 3.93 13.31
N TYR A 580 17.77 3.89 14.64
CA TYR A 580 16.82 3.09 15.39
C TYR A 580 15.38 3.57 15.17
N ILE A 581 15.12 4.88 15.25
CA ILE A 581 13.82 5.49 14.99
C ILE A 581 13.30 5.07 13.62
N PHE A 582 14.06 5.34 12.55
CA PHE A 582 13.60 5.07 11.18
C PHE A 582 13.47 3.56 10.87
N ALA A 583 14.21 2.70 11.56
CA ALA A 583 14.08 1.25 11.43
C ALA A 583 12.94 0.65 12.29
N HIS A 584 12.45 1.36 13.31
CA HIS A 584 11.49 0.87 14.31
C HIS A 584 10.25 1.76 14.47
N VAL A 585 9.88 2.56 13.46
CA VAL A 585 8.65 3.38 13.48
C VAL A 585 7.40 2.56 13.83
N GLY A 586 7.30 1.31 13.37
CA GLY A 586 6.16 0.44 13.71
C GLY A 586 6.06 0.05 15.19
N GLN A 587 7.15 0.18 15.94
CA GLN A 587 7.22 -0.13 17.38
C GLN A 587 7.11 1.14 18.23
N LEU A 588 7.81 2.22 17.83
CA LEU A 588 7.83 3.49 18.56
C LEU A 588 6.56 4.33 18.35
N THR A 589 5.86 4.10 17.24
CA THR A 589 4.57 4.75 16.93
C THR A 589 3.48 3.68 16.79
N GLY A 590 2.27 4.11 16.46
CA GLY A 590 1.14 3.23 16.12
C GLY A 590 0.55 3.48 14.74
N MET A 591 1.29 4.12 13.81
CA MET A 591 0.75 4.60 12.52
C MET A 591 0.08 3.50 11.68
N TYR A 592 0.58 2.27 11.74
CA TYR A 592 0.05 1.13 10.98
C TYR A 592 -1.40 0.79 11.34
N ARG A 593 -1.86 1.12 12.55
CA ARG A 593 -3.26 0.91 12.99
C ARG A 593 -4.25 1.79 12.23
N TYR A 594 -3.83 3.01 11.88
CA TYR A 594 -4.67 4.01 11.22
C TYR A 594 -4.47 4.04 9.70
N LYS A 595 -3.35 3.47 9.20
CA LYS A 595 -3.11 3.20 7.79
C LYS A 595 -2.21 1.98 7.58
N TYR A 596 -2.81 0.82 7.41
CA TYR A 596 -2.08 -0.46 7.32
C TYR A 596 -1.15 -0.61 6.11
N LYS A 597 -1.40 0.12 5.00
CA LYS A 597 -0.51 0.09 3.82
C LYS A 597 0.92 0.53 4.15
N LEU A 598 1.13 1.23 5.27
CA LEU A 598 2.44 1.58 5.82
C LEU A 598 3.34 0.37 6.11
N MET A 599 2.76 -0.83 6.28
CA MET A 599 3.54 -2.06 6.41
C MET A 599 4.49 -2.31 5.24
N ARG A 600 4.26 -1.67 4.07
CA ARG A 600 5.24 -1.64 2.99
C ARG A 600 6.54 -0.93 3.40
N GLN A 601 6.46 0.26 3.99
CA GLN A 601 7.62 1.03 4.45
C GLN A 601 8.31 0.35 5.62
N ILE A 602 7.56 -0.12 6.62
CA ILE A 602 8.14 -0.78 7.79
C ILE A 602 8.96 -2.00 7.37
N ARG A 603 8.42 -2.86 6.49
CA ARG A 603 9.16 -4.02 5.95
C ARG A 603 10.40 -3.58 5.18
N MET A 604 10.29 -2.57 4.32
CA MET A 604 11.43 -2.03 3.57
C MET A 604 12.55 -1.50 4.49
N CYS A 605 12.21 -0.79 5.58
CA CYS A 605 13.21 -0.34 6.55
C CYS A 605 13.87 -1.50 7.30
N LYS A 606 13.12 -2.58 7.60
CA LYS A 606 13.72 -3.80 8.18
C LYS A 606 14.66 -4.49 7.20
N ASP A 607 14.29 -4.55 5.91
CA ASP A 607 15.15 -5.12 4.88
C ASP A 607 16.43 -4.29 4.68
N LEU A 608 16.33 -2.96 4.69
CA LEU A 608 17.48 -2.05 4.68
C LEU A 608 18.35 -2.22 5.92
N LYS A 609 17.75 -2.39 7.11
CA LYS A 609 18.48 -2.69 8.35
C LYS A 609 19.30 -3.97 8.21
N HIS A 610 18.72 -5.04 7.65
CA HIS A 610 19.46 -6.29 7.44
C HIS A 610 20.60 -6.11 6.45
N LEU A 611 20.36 -5.45 5.31
CA LEU A 611 21.38 -5.14 4.31
C LEU A 611 22.57 -4.38 4.92
N ILE A 612 22.28 -3.29 5.64
CA ILE A 612 23.29 -2.41 6.22
C ILE A 612 24.07 -3.15 7.33
N TYR A 613 23.37 -3.79 8.27
CA TYR A 613 24.02 -4.36 9.46
C TYR A 613 24.96 -5.52 9.13
N TYR A 614 24.65 -6.33 8.12
CA TYR A 614 25.51 -7.45 7.73
C TYR A 614 26.71 -7.03 6.87
N ARG A 615 26.70 -5.81 6.31
CA ARG A 615 27.89 -5.20 5.71
C ARG A 615 28.70 -4.42 6.75
N PHE A 616 28.02 -3.75 7.68
CA PHE A 616 28.63 -2.90 8.72
C PHE A 616 29.34 -3.70 9.83
N ASN A 617 28.68 -4.72 10.37
CA ASN A 617 29.19 -5.56 11.47
C ASN A 617 30.01 -6.75 10.91
N THR A 618 31.06 -6.44 10.16
CA THR A 618 31.95 -7.42 9.53
C THR A 618 33.39 -7.17 9.99
N GLY A 619 34.17 -8.24 10.11
CA GLY A 619 35.55 -8.19 10.58
C GLY A 619 35.61 -7.94 12.10
N PRO A 620 36.43 -6.97 12.57
CA PRO A 620 36.55 -6.66 14.00
C PRO A 620 35.27 -6.09 14.66
N VAL A 621 34.30 -5.60 13.88
CA VAL A 621 33.10 -4.95 14.40
C VAL A 621 32.03 -5.98 14.77
N GLY A 622 31.79 -6.14 16.07
CA GLY A 622 30.82 -7.11 16.61
C GLY A 622 29.34 -6.75 16.43
N LYS A 623 28.47 -7.68 16.88
CA LYS A 623 27.01 -7.46 16.98
C LYS A 623 26.70 -6.58 18.18
N GLY A 624 25.92 -5.52 17.98
CA GLY A 624 25.53 -4.59 19.05
C GLY A 624 24.93 -3.30 18.49
N PRO A 625 24.45 -2.38 19.36
CA PRO A 625 24.14 -1.00 18.97
C PRO A 625 25.41 -0.26 18.48
N GLY A 626 25.25 0.93 17.88
CA GLY A 626 26.35 1.73 17.34
C GLY A 626 26.42 1.76 15.81
N CYS A 627 25.31 1.52 15.12
CA CYS A 627 25.23 1.68 13.67
C CYS A 627 24.36 2.91 13.34
N GLY A 628 25.01 4.04 13.04
CA GLY A 628 24.36 5.33 12.80
C GLY A 628 23.97 5.63 11.35
N PHE A 629 23.95 4.63 10.46
CA PHE A 629 23.77 4.85 9.02
C PHE A 629 22.29 5.01 8.62
N TRP A 630 21.68 6.15 8.98
CA TRP A 630 20.22 6.36 8.92
C TRP A 630 19.65 6.81 7.58
N ALA A 631 20.49 7.29 6.64
CA ALA A 631 20.05 7.87 5.37
C ALA A 631 19.07 6.97 4.57
N PRO A 632 19.27 5.63 4.46
CA PRO A 632 18.33 4.78 3.73
C PRO A 632 16.92 4.74 4.37
N GLY A 633 16.85 4.63 5.70
CA GLY A 633 15.58 4.60 6.43
C GLY A 633 14.85 5.94 6.35
N TRP A 634 15.58 7.03 6.57
CA TRP A 634 15.07 8.41 6.44
C TRP A 634 14.41 8.67 5.09
N ARG A 635 15.07 8.27 3.98
CA ARG A 635 14.52 8.40 2.62
C ARG A 635 13.19 7.69 2.44
N VAL A 636 13.05 6.46 2.98
CA VAL A 636 11.79 5.69 2.89
C VAL A 636 10.62 6.45 3.53
N TRP A 637 10.87 7.08 4.68
CA TRP A 637 9.85 7.85 5.40
C TRP A 637 9.52 9.18 4.73
N LEU A 638 10.49 9.86 4.11
CA LEU A 638 10.22 11.06 3.31
C LEU A 638 9.42 10.76 2.04
N PHE A 639 9.73 9.66 1.34
CA PHE A 639 8.92 9.24 0.20
C PHE A 639 7.51 8.80 0.61
N PHE A 640 7.35 8.25 1.82
CA PHE A 640 6.02 8.05 2.40
C PHE A 640 5.31 9.38 2.63
N MET A 641 5.99 10.36 3.23
CA MET A 641 5.43 11.69 3.47
C MET A 641 4.99 12.36 2.17
N ARG A 642 5.81 12.31 1.12
CA ARG A 642 5.45 12.81 -0.23
C ARG A 642 4.10 12.28 -0.72
N GLY A 643 3.80 11.00 -0.51
CA GLY A 643 2.53 10.39 -0.92
C GLY A 643 1.38 10.57 0.08
N ILE A 644 1.68 10.73 1.38
CA ILE A 644 0.66 10.86 2.42
C ILE A 644 0.15 12.29 2.56
N THR A 645 0.99 13.28 2.27
CA THR A 645 0.66 14.70 2.42
C THR A 645 -0.64 15.08 1.70
N PRO A 646 -0.83 14.86 0.39
CA PRO A 646 -2.10 15.20 -0.27
C PRO A 646 -3.32 14.43 0.29
N LEU A 647 -3.11 13.20 0.80
CA LEU A 647 -4.18 12.42 1.41
C LEU A 647 -4.62 13.04 2.75
N LEU A 648 -3.65 13.38 3.62
CA LEU A 648 -3.91 13.97 4.91
C LEU A 648 -4.44 15.40 4.77
N GLU A 649 -3.95 16.21 3.84
CA GLU A 649 -4.51 17.53 3.58
C GLU A 649 -5.99 17.47 3.23
N ARG A 650 -6.39 16.53 2.37
CA ARG A 650 -7.80 16.33 2.03
C ARG A 650 -8.60 15.84 3.24
N TRP A 651 -8.07 14.89 4.01
CA TRP A 651 -8.76 14.34 5.17
C TRP A 651 -8.92 15.35 6.31
N LEU A 652 -7.87 16.11 6.62
CA LEU A 652 -7.88 17.17 7.62
C LEU A 652 -8.71 18.35 7.12
N GLY A 653 -8.63 18.71 5.84
CA GLY A 653 -9.51 19.70 5.21
C GLY A 653 -10.99 19.35 5.39
N ASN A 654 -11.39 18.11 5.05
CA ASN A 654 -12.76 17.64 5.24
C ASN A 654 -13.17 17.57 6.73
N LEU A 655 -12.23 17.24 7.62
CA LEU A 655 -12.46 17.20 9.06
C LEU A 655 -12.75 18.60 9.61
N LEU A 656 -11.93 19.58 9.23
CA LEU A 656 -12.06 20.98 9.63
C LEU A 656 -13.31 21.62 9.02
N ALA A 657 -13.54 21.45 7.72
CA ALA A 657 -14.75 21.93 7.06
C ALA A 657 -16.00 21.40 7.77
N ARG A 658 -16.08 20.09 8.03
CA ARG A 658 -17.20 19.50 8.78
C ARG A 658 -17.32 20.01 10.22
N GLN A 659 -16.22 20.42 10.85
CA GLN A 659 -16.22 20.95 12.22
C GLN A 659 -16.68 22.41 12.27
N PHE A 660 -16.40 23.21 11.24
CA PHE A 660 -16.77 24.61 11.16
C PHE A 660 -18.11 24.86 10.47
N GLU A 661 -18.39 24.15 9.37
CA GLU A 661 -19.60 24.28 8.55
C GLU A 661 -20.70 23.30 8.99
N GLY A 662 -20.35 22.27 9.75
CA GLY A 662 -21.27 21.19 10.13
C GLY A 662 -21.37 20.07 9.09
N ARG A 663 -22.27 19.11 9.33
CA ARG A 663 -22.51 17.98 8.41
C ARG A 663 -23.81 18.21 7.63
N HIS A 664 -23.71 18.19 6.31
CA HIS A 664 -24.87 18.13 5.41
C HIS A 664 -25.61 16.79 5.57
N SER A 665 -26.86 16.79 6.02
CA SER A 665 -27.64 15.58 6.33
C SER A 665 -28.13 14.83 5.07
N LYS A 666 -28.43 15.55 3.99
CA LYS A 666 -28.92 15.02 2.70
C LYS A 666 -28.12 15.48 1.48
N GLY A 667 -26.91 16.02 1.66
CA GLY A 667 -26.15 16.63 0.56
C GLY A 667 -25.60 15.66 -0.50
N VAL A 668 -25.49 14.36 -0.19
CA VAL A 668 -24.99 13.34 -1.13
C VAL A 668 -25.91 12.13 -1.10
N ALA A 669 -26.43 11.74 -2.27
CA ALA A 669 -27.21 10.52 -2.43
C ALA A 669 -26.38 9.30 -1.99
N LYS A 670 -26.98 8.45 -1.14
CA LYS A 670 -26.27 7.26 -0.65
C LYS A 670 -26.26 6.21 -1.76
N THR A 671 -25.07 5.71 -2.10
CA THR A 671 -24.92 4.63 -3.07
C THR A 671 -25.51 3.31 -2.55
N VAL A 672 -26.07 2.52 -3.47
CA VAL A 672 -26.61 1.19 -3.17
C VAL A 672 -25.44 0.21 -3.04
N THR A 673 -25.10 -0.10 -1.80
CA THR A 673 -24.06 -1.09 -1.46
C THR A 673 -24.70 -2.45 -1.19
N LYS A 674 -23.87 -3.51 -1.08
CA LYS A 674 -24.30 -4.91 -0.88
C LYS A 674 -25.43 -5.11 0.15
N GLN A 675 -25.40 -4.37 1.27
CA GLN A 675 -26.42 -4.46 2.33
C GLN A 675 -27.81 -3.96 1.93
N ARG A 676 -27.90 -3.07 0.93
CA ARG A 676 -29.14 -2.40 0.51
C ARG A 676 -29.68 -2.90 -0.83
N VAL A 677 -29.00 -3.84 -1.48
CA VAL A 677 -29.38 -4.32 -2.82
C VAL A 677 -30.82 -4.86 -2.79
N GLU A 678 -31.14 -5.74 -1.84
CA GLU A 678 -32.48 -6.33 -1.75
C GLU A 678 -33.55 -5.29 -1.37
N SER A 679 -33.28 -4.42 -0.38
CA SER A 679 -34.24 -3.38 0.03
C SER A 679 -34.48 -2.34 -1.06
N HIS A 680 -33.46 -2.00 -1.85
CA HIS A 680 -33.57 -1.08 -2.96
C HIS A 680 -34.31 -1.72 -4.14
N PHE A 681 -34.04 -3.00 -4.45
CA PHE A 681 -34.82 -3.75 -5.44
C PHE A 681 -36.31 -3.74 -5.11
N ASP A 682 -36.68 -4.00 -3.85
CA ASP A 682 -38.08 -3.96 -3.41
C ASP A 682 -38.66 -2.54 -3.44
N LEU A 683 -37.86 -1.51 -3.21
CA LEU A 683 -38.29 -0.11 -3.31
C LEU A 683 -38.62 0.26 -4.76
N GLU A 684 -37.72 -0.04 -5.69
CA GLU A 684 -37.90 0.22 -7.13
C GLU A 684 -39.05 -0.61 -7.71
N LEU A 685 -39.17 -1.89 -7.32
CA LEU A 685 -40.28 -2.74 -7.74
C LEU A 685 -41.64 -2.16 -7.32
N ARG A 686 -41.75 -1.69 -6.07
CA ARG A 686 -42.98 -1.06 -5.57
C ARG A 686 -43.28 0.26 -6.28
N ALA A 687 -42.26 1.02 -6.63
CA ALA A 687 -42.42 2.26 -7.38
C ALA A 687 -42.91 1.98 -8.81
N ALA A 688 -42.30 1.02 -9.52
CA ALA A 688 -42.71 0.61 -10.86
C ALA A 688 -44.16 0.11 -10.90
N VAL A 689 -44.53 -0.76 -9.95
CA VAL A 689 -45.92 -1.23 -9.82
C VAL A 689 -46.88 -0.07 -9.52
N MET A 690 -46.46 0.92 -8.72
CA MET A 690 -47.29 2.08 -8.44
C MET A 690 -47.53 2.96 -9.67
N HIS A 691 -46.53 3.13 -10.54
CA HIS A 691 -46.69 3.81 -11.82
C HIS A 691 -47.70 3.08 -12.71
N ASP A 692 -47.53 1.77 -12.91
CA ASP A 692 -48.45 0.98 -13.73
C ASP A 692 -49.89 0.98 -13.17
N ILE A 693 -50.06 0.97 -11.84
CA ILE A 693 -51.39 1.08 -11.21
C ILE A 693 -52.05 2.41 -11.55
N LEU A 694 -51.30 3.52 -11.53
CA LEU A 694 -51.86 4.84 -11.81
C LEU A 694 -52.25 4.97 -13.29
N ASP A 695 -51.46 4.40 -14.20
CA ASP A 695 -51.71 4.46 -15.64
C ASP A 695 -52.87 3.54 -16.08
N MET A 696 -53.10 2.42 -15.38
CA MET A 696 -54.19 1.48 -15.69
C MET A 696 -55.56 1.86 -15.11
N MET A 697 -55.63 2.84 -14.20
CA MET A 697 -56.90 3.23 -13.56
C MET A 697 -57.69 4.18 -14.47
N PRO A 698 -58.95 3.89 -14.81
CA PRO A 698 -59.77 4.78 -15.62
C PRO A 698 -60.09 6.09 -14.89
N GLU A 699 -60.33 7.15 -15.66
CA GLU A 699 -60.70 8.47 -15.14
C GLU A 699 -61.97 8.37 -14.28
N GLY A 700 -61.84 8.69 -12.98
CA GLY A 700 -62.94 8.61 -12.00
C GLY A 700 -62.72 7.63 -10.84
N ILE A 701 -61.70 6.77 -10.87
CA ILE A 701 -61.36 5.91 -9.72
C ILE A 701 -60.41 6.63 -8.75
N LYS A 702 -60.81 6.72 -7.47
CA LYS A 702 -60.01 7.34 -6.39
C LYS A 702 -58.66 6.64 -6.23
N GLN A 703 -57.57 7.43 -6.15
CA GLN A 703 -56.18 7.00 -5.93
C GLN A 703 -55.93 6.19 -4.64
N ASN A 704 -56.93 6.02 -3.77
CA ASN A 704 -56.82 5.37 -2.46
C ASN A 704 -56.61 3.84 -2.52
N LYS A 705 -56.85 3.18 -3.67
CA LYS A 705 -56.74 1.71 -3.81
C LYS A 705 -55.31 1.20 -4.05
N ALA A 706 -54.35 2.08 -4.35
CA ALA A 706 -52.97 1.68 -4.67
C ALA A 706 -52.27 0.88 -3.55
N ARG A 707 -52.54 1.22 -2.28
CA ARG A 707 -51.96 0.51 -1.13
C ARG A 707 -52.45 -0.93 -1.03
N THR A 708 -53.74 -1.16 -1.25
CA THR A 708 -54.36 -2.49 -1.22
C THR A 708 -53.81 -3.37 -2.33
N ILE A 709 -53.63 -2.82 -3.54
CA ILE A 709 -53.00 -3.56 -4.65
C ILE A 709 -51.56 -3.97 -4.32
N LEU A 710 -50.78 -3.08 -3.69
CA LEU A 710 -49.42 -3.42 -3.22
C LEU A 710 -49.40 -4.48 -2.10
N GLN A 711 -50.46 -4.57 -1.28
CA GLN A 711 -50.63 -5.67 -0.33
C GLN A 711 -50.88 -6.99 -1.06
N HIS A 712 -51.76 -7.00 -2.07
CA HIS A 712 -51.97 -8.17 -2.92
C HIS A 712 -50.70 -8.61 -3.66
N LEU A 713 -49.90 -7.68 -4.18
CA LEU A 713 -48.57 -7.99 -4.76
C LEU A 713 -47.65 -8.69 -3.73
N SER A 714 -47.63 -8.16 -2.51
CA SER A 714 -46.80 -8.72 -1.44
C SER A 714 -47.27 -10.12 -1.02
N GLU A 715 -48.58 -10.35 -1.02
CA GLU A 715 -49.18 -11.64 -0.69
C GLU A 715 -48.97 -12.66 -1.82
N ALA A 716 -49.19 -12.27 -3.07
CA ALA A 716 -48.91 -13.10 -4.24
C ALA A 716 -47.44 -13.59 -4.26
N TRP A 717 -46.49 -12.73 -3.87
CA TRP A 717 -45.09 -13.12 -3.70
C TRP A 717 -44.86 -14.15 -2.57
N ARG A 718 -45.59 -14.05 -1.45
CA ARG A 718 -45.51 -15.04 -0.37
C ARG A 718 -46.11 -16.37 -0.80
N CYS A 719 -47.27 -16.36 -1.43
CA CYS A 719 -47.92 -17.55 -2.00
C CYS A 719 -46.98 -18.25 -2.99
N TRP A 720 -46.34 -17.51 -3.90
CA TRP A 720 -45.35 -18.07 -4.82
C TRP A 720 -44.19 -18.76 -4.09
N LYS A 721 -43.64 -18.14 -3.04
CA LYS A 721 -42.56 -18.72 -2.21
C LYS A 721 -42.96 -19.94 -1.37
N ALA A 722 -44.25 -20.07 -1.06
CA ALA A 722 -44.83 -21.19 -0.31
C ALA A 722 -45.40 -22.29 -1.22
N ASN A 723 -45.40 -22.06 -2.54
CA ASN A 723 -46.08 -22.89 -3.54
C ASN A 723 -47.60 -23.01 -3.35
N ILE A 724 -48.22 -21.98 -2.77
CA ILE A 724 -49.68 -21.93 -2.61
C ILE A 724 -50.27 -21.27 -3.86
N PRO A 725 -51.31 -21.84 -4.49
CA PRO A 725 -51.99 -21.20 -5.60
C PRO A 725 -52.63 -19.88 -5.12
N TRP A 726 -52.26 -18.78 -5.76
CA TRP A 726 -52.80 -17.46 -5.43
C TRP A 726 -53.96 -17.13 -6.38
N LYS A 727 -55.17 -17.10 -5.85
CA LYS A 727 -56.37 -16.65 -6.57
C LYS A 727 -57.23 -15.82 -5.63
N VAL A 728 -57.51 -14.57 -6.01
CA VAL A 728 -58.33 -13.65 -5.21
C VAL A 728 -59.70 -13.50 -5.87
N PRO A 729 -60.80 -13.93 -5.24
CA PRO A 729 -62.15 -13.74 -5.78
C PRO A 729 -62.45 -12.24 -5.96
N GLY A 730 -62.99 -11.87 -7.13
CA GLY A 730 -63.42 -10.48 -7.41
C GLY A 730 -62.29 -9.47 -7.70
N LEU A 731 -61.04 -9.91 -7.92
CA LEU A 731 -59.96 -9.02 -8.35
C LEU A 731 -60.05 -8.75 -9.86
N PRO A 732 -59.94 -7.49 -10.34
CA PRO A 732 -59.93 -7.19 -11.77
C PRO A 732 -58.78 -7.89 -12.51
N THR A 733 -59.07 -8.48 -13.67
CA THR A 733 -58.09 -9.23 -14.46
C THR A 733 -56.86 -8.42 -14.89
N PRO A 734 -56.93 -7.11 -15.21
CA PRO A 734 -55.72 -6.34 -15.54
C PRO A 734 -54.77 -6.22 -14.33
N ILE A 735 -55.31 -6.06 -13.13
CA ILE A 735 -54.53 -5.96 -11.88
C ILE A 735 -53.92 -7.33 -11.55
N GLU A 736 -54.69 -8.41 -11.70
CA GLU A 736 -54.21 -9.78 -11.50
C GLU A 736 -53.01 -10.08 -12.43
N ASN A 737 -53.13 -9.79 -13.73
CA ASN A 737 -52.06 -10.00 -14.71
C ASN A 737 -50.82 -9.15 -14.43
N MET A 738 -51.00 -7.89 -14.02
CA MET A 738 -49.88 -7.02 -13.62
C MET A 738 -49.16 -7.59 -12.38
N ILE A 739 -49.90 -8.03 -11.36
CA ILE A 739 -49.30 -8.66 -10.17
C ILE A 739 -48.51 -9.90 -10.56
N LEU A 740 -49.08 -10.80 -11.37
CA LEU A 740 -48.42 -12.03 -11.82
C LEU A 740 -47.14 -11.74 -12.62
N ARG A 741 -47.16 -10.72 -13.48
CA ARG A 741 -45.97 -10.27 -14.23
C ARG A 741 -44.84 -9.86 -13.29
N TYR A 742 -45.10 -9.01 -12.30
CA TYR A 742 -44.08 -8.54 -11.36
C TYR A 742 -43.64 -9.61 -10.35
N VAL A 743 -44.55 -10.51 -9.95
CA VAL A 743 -44.21 -11.68 -9.12
C VAL A 743 -43.25 -12.60 -9.90
N LYS A 744 -43.51 -12.84 -11.18
CA LYS A 744 -42.60 -13.60 -12.04
C LYS A 744 -41.24 -12.91 -12.21
N ALA A 745 -41.23 -11.60 -12.48
CA ALA A 745 -39.97 -10.85 -12.58
C ALA A 745 -39.12 -10.96 -11.29
N LYS A 746 -39.77 -10.87 -10.12
CA LYS A 746 -39.11 -11.04 -8.82
C LYS A 746 -38.66 -12.50 -8.59
N ALA A 747 -39.42 -13.48 -9.04
CA ALA A 747 -39.05 -14.89 -9.00
C ALA A 747 -37.80 -15.17 -9.81
N ASP A 748 -37.74 -14.69 -11.06
CA ASP A 748 -36.59 -14.86 -11.96
C ASP A 748 -35.32 -14.26 -11.32
N TRP A 749 -35.40 -13.03 -10.81
CA TRP A 749 -34.30 -12.39 -10.07
C TRP A 749 -33.86 -13.20 -8.85
N TRP A 750 -34.82 -13.72 -8.07
CA TRP A 750 -34.56 -14.44 -6.83
C TRP A 750 -33.86 -15.79 -7.09
N THR A 751 -34.28 -16.51 -8.12
CA THR A 751 -33.74 -17.81 -8.55
C THR A 751 -32.36 -17.65 -9.19
N ASN A 752 -32.18 -16.69 -10.10
CA ASN A 752 -30.88 -16.38 -10.69
C ASN A 752 -29.84 -16.01 -9.62
N THR A 753 -30.25 -15.22 -8.63
CA THR A 753 -29.40 -14.88 -7.48
C THR A 753 -29.07 -16.11 -6.62
N ALA A 754 -29.98 -17.08 -6.50
CA ALA A 754 -29.72 -18.33 -5.80
C ALA A 754 -28.67 -19.18 -6.55
N HIS A 755 -28.82 -19.38 -7.85
CA HIS A 755 -27.85 -20.11 -8.67
C HIS A 755 -26.46 -19.46 -8.65
N TYR A 756 -26.39 -18.14 -8.84
CA TYR A 756 -25.14 -17.39 -8.80
C TYR A 756 -24.41 -17.56 -7.45
N ASN A 757 -25.14 -17.44 -6.34
CA ASN A 757 -24.53 -17.63 -5.01
C ASN A 757 -24.19 -19.09 -4.74
N ARG A 758 -24.99 -20.06 -5.20
CA ARG A 758 -24.67 -21.48 -5.05
C ARG A 758 -23.37 -21.83 -5.76
N GLU A 759 -23.18 -21.36 -6.98
CA GLU A 759 -21.96 -21.63 -7.74
C GLU A 759 -20.72 -20.94 -7.13
N ARG A 760 -20.91 -19.78 -6.49
CA ARG A 760 -19.84 -19.12 -5.72
C ARG A 760 -19.48 -19.89 -4.44
N ILE A 761 -20.48 -20.41 -3.72
CA ILE A 761 -20.27 -21.26 -2.54
C ILE A 761 -19.54 -22.54 -2.96
N ARG A 762 -19.99 -23.20 -4.03
CA ARG A 762 -19.39 -24.44 -4.55
C ARG A 762 -17.91 -24.27 -4.91
N ARG A 763 -17.55 -23.16 -5.57
CA ARG A 763 -16.15 -22.84 -5.94
C ARG A 763 -15.29 -22.33 -4.77
N GLY A 764 -15.85 -22.20 -3.56
CA GLY A 764 -15.12 -21.66 -2.41
C GLY A 764 -14.79 -20.17 -2.52
N ALA A 765 -15.54 -19.40 -3.32
CA ALA A 765 -15.34 -17.96 -3.42
C ALA A 765 -15.68 -17.25 -2.10
N THR A 766 -15.17 -16.03 -1.87
CA THR A 766 -15.49 -15.27 -0.66
C THR A 766 -16.99 -14.96 -0.56
N VAL A 767 -17.67 -15.63 0.37
CA VAL A 767 -19.11 -15.50 0.62
C VAL A 767 -19.36 -15.25 2.10
N ASP A 768 -20.37 -14.44 2.42
CA ASP A 768 -20.72 -14.15 3.82
C ASP A 768 -21.53 -15.31 4.40
N LYS A 769 -21.38 -15.60 5.70
CA LYS A 769 -22.17 -16.63 6.40
C LYS A 769 -23.68 -16.45 6.23
N THR A 770 -24.14 -15.20 6.21
CA THR A 770 -25.56 -14.87 5.99
C THR A 770 -26.02 -15.24 4.58
N VAL A 771 -25.15 -15.13 3.57
CA VAL A 771 -25.45 -15.53 2.20
C VAL A 771 -25.59 -17.04 2.10
N CYS A 772 -24.71 -17.82 2.75
CA CYS A 772 -24.83 -19.29 2.76
C CYS A 772 -26.17 -19.74 3.37
N LYS A 773 -26.53 -19.21 4.55
CA LYS A 773 -27.83 -19.52 5.20
C LYS A 773 -29.02 -19.12 4.36
N LYS A 774 -28.99 -17.92 3.76
CA LYS A 774 -30.06 -17.48 2.87
C LYS A 774 -30.15 -18.39 1.65
N ASN A 775 -29.02 -18.74 1.03
CA ASN A 775 -28.96 -19.60 -0.14
C ASN A 775 -29.51 -21.00 0.14
N LEU A 776 -29.16 -21.60 1.28
CA LEU A 776 -29.74 -22.86 1.75
C LEU A 776 -31.27 -22.75 1.81
N GLY A 777 -31.80 -21.75 2.51
CA GLY A 777 -33.25 -21.52 2.56
C GLY A 777 -33.90 -21.20 1.22
N ARG A 778 -33.15 -20.70 0.22
CA ARG A 778 -33.65 -20.54 -1.15
C ARG A 778 -33.75 -21.88 -1.86
N LEU A 779 -32.67 -22.66 -1.85
CA LEU A 779 -32.59 -23.95 -2.52
C LEU A 779 -33.57 -24.97 -1.92
N THR A 780 -33.76 -24.98 -0.60
CA THR A 780 -34.79 -25.82 0.04
C THR A 780 -36.19 -25.51 -0.50
N ARG A 781 -36.53 -24.22 -0.69
CA ARG A 781 -37.83 -23.84 -1.27
C ARG A 781 -37.94 -24.22 -2.74
N LEU A 782 -36.88 -24.05 -3.52
CA LEU A 782 -36.87 -24.45 -4.93
C LEU A 782 -37.03 -25.97 -5.08
N TYR A 783 -36.33 -26.73 -4.25
CA TYR A 783 -36.44 -28.18 -4.19
C TYR A 783 -37.86 -28.62 -3.87
N LEU A 784 -38.46 -28.10 -2.78
CA LEU A 784 -39.82 -28.48 -2.38
C LEU A 784 -40.89 -28.08 -3.42
N LYS A 785 -40.71 -26.95 -4.11
CA LYS A 785 -41.60 -26.57 -5.22
C LYS A 785 -41.53 -27.58 -6.36
N ALA A 786 -40.32 -27.98 -6.75
CA ALA A 786 -40.12 -28.99 -7.79
C ALA A 786 -40.61 -30.38 -7.35
N GLU A 787 -40.43 -30.73 -6.08
CA GLU A 787 -40.89 -32.01 -5.54
C GLU A 787 -42.42 -32.10 -5.48
N GLN A 788 -43.10 -31.02 -5.06
CA GLN A 788 -44.58 -30.98 -5.09
C GLN A 788 -45.12 -31.10 -6.52
N GLU A 789 -44.48 -30.43 -7.49
CA GLU A 789 -44.83 -30.55 -8.90
C GLU A 789 -44.61 -31.99 -9.41
N ARG A 790 -43.50 -32.63 -9.05
CA ARG A 790 -43.21 -34.02 -9.39
C ARG A 790 -44.28 -34.98 -8.86
N GLN A 791 -44.71 -34.81 -7.61
CA GLN A 791 -45.75 -35.64 -6.99
C GLN A 791 -47.12 -35.41 -7.62
N HIS A 792 -47.46 -34.16 -7.95
CA HIS A 792 -48.69 -33.84 -8.66
C HIS A 792 -48.73 -34.49 -10.04
N ASN A 793 -47.63 -34.40 -10.79
CA ASN A 793 -47.52 -35.02 -12.11
C ASN A 793 -47.59 -36.54 -12.04
N TYR A 794 -47.02 -37.18 -11.02
CA TYR A 794 -47.19 -38.62 -10.81
C TYR A 794 -48.66 -39.03 -10.65
N LEU A 795 -49.46 -38.28 -9.89
CA LEU A 795 -50.89 -38.58 -9.73
C LEU A 795 -51.71 -38.25 -10.98
N LYS A 796 -51.29 -37.25 -11.76
CA LYS A 796 -51.96 -36.80 -12.98
C LYS A 796 -51.68 -37.72 -14.16
N ASP A 797 -50.41 -38.09 -14.36
CA ASP A 797 -49.94 -38.90 -15.48
C ASP A 797 -50.14 -40.40 -15.21
N GLY A 798 -50.25 -40.79 -13.94
CA GLY A 798 -50.34 -42.17 -13.49
C GLY A 798 -48.97 -42.77 -13.15
N PRO A 799 -48.93 -44.03 -12.69
CA PRO A 799 -47.69 -44.70 -12.35
C PRO A 799 -46.76 -44.81 -13.58
N TYR A 800 -45.50 -44.38 -13.42
CA TYR A 800 -44.51 -44.48 -14.50
C TYR A 800 -44.13 -45.94 -14.83
N ILE A 801 -44.32 -46.87 -13.90
CA ILE A 801 -44.13 -48.29 -14.14
C ILE A 801 -45.36 -48.85 -14.86
N THR A 802 -45.14 -49.47 -16.00
CA THR A 802 -46.23 -50.12 -16.73
C THR A 802 -46.63 -51.41 -16.02
N ALA A 803 -47.89 -51.83 -16.17
CA ALA A 803 -48.39 -53.05 -15.52
C ALA A 803 -47.61 -54.30 -15.97
N GLU A 804 -47.20 -54.36 -17.24
CA GLU A 804 -46.40 -55.46 -17.79
C GLU A 804 -45.01 -55.53 -17.14
N GLU A 805 -44.30 -54.42 -17.06
CA GLU A 805 -42.98 -54.36 -16.39
C GLU A 805 -43.11 -54.70 -14.90
N ALA A 806 -44.17 -54.23 -14.23
CA ALA A 806 -44.41 -54.56 -12.83
C ALA A 806 -44.62 -56.07 -12.62
N VAL A 807 -45.37 -56.74 -13.49
CA VAL A 807 -45.55 -58.20 -13.47
C VAL A 807 -44.22 -58.91 -13.71
N ALA A 808 -43.40 -58.43 -14.64
CA ALA A 808 -42.08 -59.00 -14.92
C ALA A 808 -41.12 -58.87 -13.72
N VAL A 809 -41.06 -57.69 -13.09
CA VAL A 809 -40.25 -57.45 -11.88
C VAL A 809 -40.72 -58.33 -10.72
N TYR A 810 -42.04 -58.42 -10.50
CA TYR A 810 -42.63 -59.24 -9.47
C TYR A 810 -42.31 -60.73 -9.69
N THR A 811 -42.57 -61.25 -10.89
CA THR A 811 -42.32 -62.66 -11.26
C THR A 811 -40.84 -63.02 -11.12
N THR A 812 -39.94 -62.12 -11.53
CA THR A 812 -38.49 -62.30 -11.36
C THR A 812 -38.11 -62.39 -9.89
N THR A 813 -38.69 -61.53 -9.04
CA THR A 813 -38.44 -61.53 -7.59
C THR A 813 -38.96 -62.82 -6.94
N VAL A 814 -40.14 -63.30 -7.36
CA VAL A 814 -40.73 -64.56 -6.87
C VAL A 814 -39.83 -65.74 -7.21
N HIS A 815 -39.43 -65.90 -8.48
CA HIS A 815 -38.53 -66.98 -8.90
C HIS A 815 -37.16 -66.90 -8.21
N TRP A 816 -36.63 -65.69 -8.02
CA TRP A 816 -35.39 -65.49 -7.27
C TRP A 816 -35.51 -66.00 -5.83
N LEU A 817 -36.55 -65.60 -5.10
CA LEU A 817 -36.75 -66.01 -3.71
C LEU A 817 -37.07 -67.52 -3.57
N GLU A 818 -37.83 -68.08 -4.50
CA GLU A 818 -38.14 -69.52 -4.57
C GLU A 818 -36.87 -70.35 -4.82
N SER A 819 -36.02 -69.94 -5.76
CA SER A 819 -34.75 -70.62 -6.04
C SER A 819 -33.82 -70.66 -4.83
N ARG A 820 -33.90 -69.64 -3.96
CA ARG A 820 -33.13 -69.52 -2.72
C ARG A 820 -33.80 -70.22 -1.53
N ARG A 821 -34.99 -70.82 -1.73
CA ARG A 821 -35.83 -71.43 -0.68
C ARG A 821 -36.03 -70.47 0.50
N PHE A 822 -36.27 -69.20 0.19
CA PHE A 822 -36.40 -68.16 1.20
C PHE A 822 -37.69 -68.35 2.01
N SER A 823 -37.56 -68.45 3.33
CA SER A 823 -38.71 -68.42 4.24
C SER A 823 -39.04 -66.97 4.59
N PRO A 824 -40.27 -66.48 4.34
CA PRO A 824 -40.66 -65.10 4.66
C PRO A 824 -40.48 -64.76 6.15
N ILE A 825 -40.06 -63.52 6.42
CA ILE A 825 -39.84 -63.04 7.79
C ILE A 825 -41.21 -62.96 8.50
N PRO A 826 -41.38 -63.63 9.66
CA PRO A 826 -42.63 -63.60 10.40
C PRO A 826 -42.79 -62.27 11.14
N PHE A 827 -44.02 -61.97 11.55
CA PHE A 827 -44.27 -60.90 12.51
C PHE A 827 -43.54 -61.20 13.84
N PRO A 828 -42.96 -60.20 14.54
CA PRO A 828 -42.31 -60.40 15.84
C PRO A 828 -43.27 -61.06 16.85
N PRO A 829 -43.05 -62.33 17.26
CA PRO A 829 -44.01 -63.05 18.09
C PRO A 829 -44.09 -62.45 19.49
N LEU A 830 -45.19 -62.67 20.21
CA LEU A 830 -45.43 -62.05 21.52
C LEU A 830 -44.29 -62.35 22.52
N SER A 831 -43.75 -63.56 22.49
CA SER A 831 -42.65 -64.06 23.31
C SER A 831 -41.40 -64.41 22.47
N TYR A 832 -40.79 -63.41 21.83
CA TYR A 832 -39.55 -63.61 21.07
C TYR A 832 -38.31 -63.52 21.97
N LYS A 833 -37.36 -64.43 21.78
CA LYS A 833 -36.19 -64.59 22.66
C LYS A 833 -35.20 -63.41 22.62
N HIS A 834 -35.16 -62.65 21.52
CA HIS A 834 -34.16 -61.58 21.33
C HIS A 834 -34.77 -60.17 21.32
N ASP A 835 -36.06 -60.01 21.63
CA ASP A 835 -36.77 -58.72 21.51
C ASP A 835 -36.09 -57.61 22.33
N THR A 836 -35.73 -57.91 23.58
CA THR A 836 -35.09 -56.94 24.47
C THR A 836 -33.71 -56.53 23.97
N LYS A 837 -32.95 -57.44 23.34
CA LYS A 837 -31.64 -57.14 22.76
C LYS A 837 -31.76 -56.20 21.56
N LEU A 838 -32.71 -56.47 20.67
CA LEU A 838 -32.98 -55.63 19.50
C LEU A 838 -33.48 -54.24 19.92
N LEU A 839 -34.32 -54.17 20.95
CA LEU A 839 -34.77 -52.90 21.51
C LEU A 839 -33.60 -52.09 22.10
N ILE A 840 -32.71 -52.71 22.88
CA ILE A 840 -31.54 -52.01 23.44
C ILE A 840 -30.66 -51.45 22.32
N LEU A 841 -30.33 -52.25 21.29
CA LEU A 841 -29.54 -51.78 20.14
C LEU A 841 -30.21 -50.60 19.42
N ALA A 842 -31.54 -50.66 19.23
CA ALA A 842 -32.30 -49.57 18.62
C ALA A 842 -32.25 -48.29 19.47
N LEU A 843 -32.43 -48.40 20.79
CA LEU A 843 -32.39 -47.27 21.72
C LEU A 843 -30.99 -46.65 21.82
N GLU A 844 -29.92 -47.46 21.78
CA GLU A 844 -28.53 -46.98 21.72
C GLU A 844 -28.29 -46.12 20.47
N ARG A 845 -28.71 -46.59 19.30
CA ARG A 845 -28.59 -45.84 18.02
C ARG A 845 -29.31 -44.50 18.06
N LEU A 846 -30.50 -44.44 18.65
CA LEU A 846 -31.25 -43.19 18.80
C LEU A 846 -30.60 -42.23 19.80
N LYS A 847 -30.05 -42.76 20.91
CA LYS A 847 -29.36 -41.97 21.94
C LYS A 847 -28.03 -41.37 21.43
N GLU A 848 -27.29 -42.10 20.59
CA GLU A 848 -26.04 -41.64 19.97
C GLU A 848 -26.20 -40.31 19.20
N ALA A 849 -27.35 -40.12 18.53
CA ALA A 849 -27.63 -38.93 17.72
C ALA A 849 -27.63 -37.61 18.52
N TYR A 850 -27.81 -37.69 19.84
CA TYR A 850 -27.91 -36.53 20.73
C TYR A 850 -26.75 -36.38 21.71
N SER A 851 -25.82 -37.34 21.76
CA SER A 851 -24.67 -37.35 22.68
C SER A 851 -23.79 -36.09 22.57
N VAL A 852 -23.68 -35.51 21.36
CA VAL A 852 -22.81 -34.35 21.09
C VAL A 852 -23.51 -33.00 21.30
N LYS A 853 -24.86 -32.95 21.32
CA LYS A 853 -25.60 -31.69 21.31
C LYS A 853 -25.84 -31.17 22.73
N SER A 854 -25.29 -29.99 23.04
CA SER A 854 -25.46 -29.33 24.35
C SER A 854 -26.82 -28.60 24.53
N ARG A 855 -27.52 -28.27 23.45
CA ARG A 855 -28.83 -27.59 23.50
C ARG A 855 -29.90 -28.42 22.80
N LEU A 856 -30.88 -28.86 23.56
CA LEU A 856 -31.98 -29.71 23.08
C LEU A 856 -33.29 -28.92 22.98
N ASN A 857 -33.99 -29.08 21.86
CA ASN A 857 -35.35 -28.57 21.67
C ASN A 857 -36.36 -29.46 22.44
N GLN A 858 -37.66 -29.13 22.37
CA GLN A 858 -38.69 -29.89 23.09
C GLN A 858 -38.83 -31.33 22.56
N SER A 859 -38.86 -31.51 21.23
CA SER A 859 -38.99 -32.84 20.62
C SER A 859 -37.84 -33.77 20.97
N GLN A 860 -36.61 -33.27 21.06
CA GLN A 860 -35.43 -34.05 21.46
C GLN A 860 -35.46 -34.43 22.95
N ARG A 861 -36.03 -33.59 23.82
CA ARG A 861 -36.21 -33.96 25.24
C ARG A 861 -37.30 -34.99 25.41
N GLU A 862 -38.39 -34.86 24.66
CA GLU A 862 -39.44 -35.87 24.59
C GLU A 862 -38.88 -37.19 24.07
N GLU A 863 -38.06 -37.17 23.02
CA GLU A 863 -37.36 -38.35 22.50
C GLU A 863 -36.46 -39.01 23.56
N LEU A 864 -35.61 -38.25 24.25
CA LEU A 864 -34.81 -38.79 25.35
C LEU A 864 -35.69 -39.32 26.49
N GLY A 865 -36.77 -38.63 26.85
CA GLY A 865 -37.70 -39.11 27.87
C GLY A 865 -38.35 -40.44 27.49
N LEU A 866 -38.76 -40.60 26.23
CA LEU A 866 -39.33 -41.84 25.71
C LEU A 866 -38.28 -42.96 25.63
N ILE A 867 -37.02 -42.63 25.31
CA ILE A 867 -35.91 -43.60 25.30
C ILE A 867 -35.62 -44.10 26.71
N GLU A 868 -35.49 -43.22 27.70
CA GLU A 868 -35.25 -43.60 29.09
C GLU A 868 -36.42 -44.41 29.67
N GLN A 869 -37.68 -44.01 29.40
CA GLN A 869 -38.86 -44.82 29.77
C GLN A 869 -38.84 -46.22 29.13
N ALA A 870 -38.36 -46.34 27.89
CA ALA A 870 -38.24 -47.64 27.21
C ALA A 870 -37.11 -48.50 27.77
N TYR A 871 -36.07 -47.90 28.37
CA TYR A 871 -35.05 -48.61 29.15
C TYR A 871 -35.60 -49.08 30.50
N ASP A 872 -36.37 -48.24 31.19
CA ASP A 872 -36.94 -48.55 32.50
C ASP A 872 -38.01 -49.64 32.43
N ASN A 873 -38.88 -49.62 31.41
CA ASN A 873 -39.93 -50.63 31.18
C ASN A 873 -39.96 -51.15 29.73
N PRO A 874 -39.04 -52.06 29.36
CA PRO A 874 -38.90 -52.53 27.98
C PRO A 874 -40.09 -53.38 27.51
N HIS A 875 -40.79 -54.10 28.39
CA HIS A 875 -41.92 -54.94 28.01
C HIS A 875 -43.15 -54.12 27.60
N GLU A 876 -43.42 -53.01 28.31
CA GLU A 876 -44.49 -52.07 27.93
C GLU A 876 -44.15 -51.37 26.61
N ALA A 877 -42.90 -50.93 26.44
CA ALA A 877 -42.42 -50.33 25.19
C ALA A 877 -42.56 -51.31 24.00
N LEU A 878 -42.18 -52.58 24.16
CA LEU A 878 -42.33 -53.62 23.13
C LEU A 878 -43.80 -53.91 22.80
N SER A 879 -44.66 -53.95 23.81
CA SER A 879 -46.12 -54.10 23.60
C SER A 879 -46.68 -52.94 22.78
N ARG A 880 -46.26 -51.71 23.10
CA ARG A 880 -46.61 -50.50 22.35
C ARG A 880 -46.11 -50.56 20.91
N ILE A 881 -44.85 -50.91 20.68
CA ILE A 881 -44.25 -51.07 19.35
C ILE A 881 -45.04 -52.08 18.52
N LYS A 882 -45.27 -53.29 19.03
CA LYS A 882 -46.03 -54.34 18.31
C LYS A 882 -47.47 -53.92 18.03
N ARG A 883 -48.10 -53.19 18.96
CA ARG A 883 -49.42 -52.59 18.73
C ARG A 883 -49.39 -51.60 17.58
N HIS A 884 -48.40 -50.68 17.53
CA HIS A 884 -48.25 -49.75 16.41
C HIS A 884 -48.08 -50.48 15.08
N LEU A 885 -47.25 -51.51 15.01
CA LEU A 885 -47.08 -52.33 13.80
C LEU A 885 -48.40 -52.98 13.33
N LEU A 886 -49.25 -53.42 14.27
CA LEU A 886 -50.54 -54.03 13.94
C LEU A 886 -51.59 -53.00 13.49
N THR A 887 -51.76 -51.91 14.24
CA THR A 887 -52.93 -51.04 14.10
C THR A 887 -52.68 -49.74 13.33
N GLN A 888 -51.45 -49.21 13.32
CA GLN A 888 -51.18 -47.89 12.76
C GLN A 888 -50.88 -47.98 11.26
N ARG A 889 -51.64 -47.21 10.45
CA ARG A 889 -51.48 -47.12 8.98
C ARG A 889 -51.40 -45.69 8.46
N ALA A 890 -51.71 -44.71 9.32
CA ALA A 890 -51.49 -43.29 9.07
C ALA A 890 -50.50 -42.76 10.13
N PHE A 891 -49.53 -41.99 9.66
CA PHE A 891 -48.43 -41.45 10.47
C PHE A 891 -48.48 -39.92 10.47
N LYS A 892 -47.77 -39.29 11.40
CA LYS A 892 -47.69 -37.82 11.44
C LYS A 892 -46.82 -37.27 10.32
N GLU A 893 -46.86 -35.94 10.15
CA GLU A 893 -46.00 -35.27 9.17
C GLU A 893 -44.52 -35.37 9.55
N VAL A 894 -43.66 -35.47 8.54
CA VAL A 894 -42.21 -35.54 8.71
C VAL A 894 -41.60 -34.21 8.31
N GLY A 895 -40.84 -33.60 9.22
CA GLY A 895 -40.10 -32.38 8.95
C GLY A 895 -38.97 -32.62 7.95
N ILE A 896 -38.66 -31.63 7.11
CA ILE A 896 -37.53 -31.69 6.19
C ILE A 896 -36.65 -30.44 6.32
N GLU A 897 -35.36 -30.68 6.52
CA GLU A 897 -34.31 -29.67 6.43
C GLU A 897 -33.22 -30.14 5.46
N PHE A 898 -32.27 -29.27 5.16
CA PHE A 898 -31.13 -29.62 4.33
C PHE A 898 -29.82 -29.37 5.06
N MET A 899 -28.95 -30.37 5.05
CA MET A 899 -27.55 -30.21 5.42
C MET A 899 -26.79 -29.66 4.22
N ASP A 900 -26.11 -28.52 4.40
CA ASP A 900 -25.30 -27.89 3.36
C ASP A 900 -23.85 -28.39 3.44
N LEU A 901 -23.46 -29.25 2.49
CA LEU A 901 -22.09 -29.72 2.31
C LEU A 901 -21.28 -28.81 1.36
N TYR A 902 -21.80 -27.61 1.07
CA TYR A 902 -21.28 -26.57 0.16
C TYR A 902 -21.20 -26.96 -1.32
N SER A 903 -21.02 -28.24 -1.64
CA SER A 903 -21.02 -28.77 -3.01
C SER A 903 -22.43 -29.21 -3.44
N HIS A 904 -23.05 -30.07 -2.63
CA HIS A 904 -24.43 -30.53 -2.76
C HIS A 904 -25.20 -30.32 -1.44
N LEU A 905 -26.50 -30.61 -1.45
CA LEU A 905 -27.36 -30.54 -0.28
C LEU A 905 -27.90 -31.94 0.01
N VAL A 906 -27.95 -32.32 1.28
CA VAL A 906 -28.49 -33.61 1.72
C VAL A 906 -29.78 -33.36 2.49
N PRO A 907 -30.92 -33.97 2.10
CA PRO A 907 -32.14 -33.85 2.87
C PRO A 907 -32.00 -34.57 4.22
N VAL A 908 -32.47 -33.92 5.28
CA VAL A 908 -32.51 -34.46 6.64
C VAL A 908 -33.96 -34.45 7.09
N TYR A 909 -34.47 -35.64 7.39
CA TYR A 909 -35.86 -35.83 7.81
C TYR A 909 -35.96 -35.87 9.33
N ASP A 910 -36.98 -35.21 9.89
CA ASP A 910 -37.29 -35.21 11.32
C ASP A 910 -38.64 -35.88 11.55
N VAL A 911 -38.58 -37.13 12.00
CA VAL A 911 -39.74 -38.02 12.28
C VAL A 911 -40.13 -37.91 13.76
N GLU A 912 -41.40 -38.19 14.07
CA GLU A 912 -41.90 -38.16 15.44
C GLU A 912 -41.14 -39.15 16.35
N PRO A 913 -40.75 -38.77 17.58
CA PRO A 913 -39.98 -39.63 18.49
C PRO A 913 -40.58 -41.02 18.79
N LEU A 914 -41.90 -41.12 18.92
CA LEU A 914 -42.58 -42.39 19.19
C LEU A 914 -42.53 -43.34 17.98
N GLU A 915 -42.70 -42.78 16.78
CA GLU A 915 -42.59 -43.49 15.51
C GLU A 915 -41.13 -43.93 15.29
N LYS A 916 -40.15 -43.06 15.58
CA LYS A 916 -38.71 -43.39 15.51
C LYS A 916 -38.33 -44.62 16.35
N ILE A 917 -38.86 -44.77 17.57
CA ILE A 917 -38.56 -45.95 18.41
C ILE A 917 -39.11 -47.23 17.77
N THR A 918 -40.32 -47.16 17.19
CA THR A 918 -40.95 -48.29 16.50
C THR A 918 -40.18 -48.66 15.24
N ASP A 919 -39.78 -47.66 14.44
CA ASP A 919 -39.02 -47.84 13.21
C ASP A 919 -37.61 -48.38 13.49
N ALA A 920 -36.92 -47.85 14.50
CA ALA A 920 -35.59 -48.33 14.88
C ALA A 920 -35.63 -49.79 15.37
N TYR A 921 -36.66 -50.16 16.13
CA TYR A 921 -36.86 -51.56 16.51
C TYR A 921 -37.16 -52.45 15.30
N LEU A 922 -38.04 -52.00 14.40
CA LEU A 922 -38.40 -52.75 13.19
C LEU A 922 -37.19 -52.94 12.27
N ASP A 923 -36.37 -51.90 12.10
CA ASP A 923 -35.10 -51.95 11.36
C ASP A 923 -34.17 -53.03 11.93
N GLN A 924 -33.91 -53.02 13.25
CA GLN A 924 -33.07 -54.03 13.89
C GLN A 924 -33.63 -55.45 13.72
N TYR A 925 -34.95 -55.62 13.86
CA TYR A 925 -35.61 -56.91 13.66
C TYR A 925 -35.50 -57.42 12.22
N LEU A 926 -35.76 -56.55 11.24
CA LEU A 926 -35.70 -56.89 9.82
C LEU A 926 -34.28 -57.26 9.39
N TRP A 927 -33.27 -56.48 9.78
CA TRP A 927 -31.86 -56.79 9.45
C TRP A 927 -31.41 -58.11 10.08
N TYR A 928 -31.74 -58.34 11.35
CA TYR A 928 -31.37 -59.58 12.04
C TYR A 928 -32.00 -60.82 11.39
N GLU A 929 -33.30 -60.79 11.11
CA GLU A 929 -33.98 -61.93 10.46
C GLU A 929 -33.60 -62.06 8.97
N ALA A 930 -33.32 -60.95 8.27
CA ALA A 930 -32.86 -60.97 6.89
C ALA A 930 -31.48 -61.64 6.74
N ASP A 931 -30.51 -61.31 7.59
CA ASP A 931 -29.18 -61.93 7.57
C ASP A 931 -29.23 -63.40 8.00
N LYS A 932 -29.98 -63.71 9.08
CA LYS A 932 -30.21 -65.07 9.55
C LYS A 932 -30.80 -65.98 8.47
N ARG A 933 -31.64 -65.43 7.59
CA ARG A 933 -32.26 -66.14 6.46
C ARG A 933 -31.53 -65.94 5.13
N ARG A 934 -30.38 -65.25 5.13
CA ARG A 934 -29.54 -64.96 3.96
C ARG A 934 -30.33 -64.37 2.79
N LEU A 935 -31.21 -63.41 3.09
CA LEU A 935 -32.02 -62.70 2.10
C LEU A 935 -31.13 -61.95 1.10
N PHE A 936 -30.15 -61.19 1.61
CA PHE A 936 -29.23 -60.41 0.79
C PHE A 936 -28.03 -61.27 0.35
N PRO A 937 -27.77 -61.40 -0.96
CA PRO A 937 -26.57 -62.07 -1.46
C PRO A 937 -25.29 -61.24 -1.19
N PRO A 938 -24.10 -61.87 -1.11
CA PRO A 938 -22.84 -61.21 -0.71
C PRO A 938 -22.35 -60.06 -1.62
N TRP A 939 -22.88 -59.93 -2.84
CA TRP A 939 -22.52 -58.83 -3.74
C TRP A 939 -23.23 -57.51 -3.41
N ILE A 940 -24.28 -57.53 -2.57
CA ILE A 940 -24.92 -56.32 -2.09
C ILE A 940 -23.97 -55.69 -1.06
N LYS A 941 -23.51 -54.47 -1.36
CA LYS A 941 -22.60 -53.69 -0.50
C LYS A 941 -23.23 -52.33 -0.18
N PRO A 942 -23.02 -51.77 1.02
CA PRO A 942 -22.12 -52.23 2.09
C PRO A 942 -22.62 -53.46 2.87
N ALA A 943 -21.69 -54.28 3.37
CA ALA A 943 -21.96 -55.45 4.23
C ALA A 943 -21.10 -55.38 5.51
N ASP A 944 -21.59 -55.92 6.62
CA ASP A 944 -20.98 -55.71 7.95
C ASP A 944 -19.58 -56.32 8.12
N THR A 945 -19.22 -57.31 7.31
CA THR A 945 -17.94 -58.04 7.41
C THR A 945 -16.76 -57.30 6.78
N GLU A 946 -16.99 -56.22 6.03
CA GLU A 946 -15.95 -55.49 5.31
C GLU A 946 -16.08 -53.99 5.53
N LEU A 947 -14.98 -53.36 5.93
CA LEU A 947 -14.86 -51.91 5.86
C LEU A 947 -14.71 -51.51 4.38
N SER A 948 -15.43 -50.47 3.95
CA SER A 948 -15.16 -49.89 2.65
C SER A 948 -13.72 -49.39 2.62
N ARG A 949 -12.91 -49.86 1.66
CA ARG A 949 -11.60 -49.27 1.36
C ARG A 949 -11.85 -47.82 0.96
N ARG A 950 -11.53 -46.90 1.86
CA ARG A 950 -11.62 -45.45 1.62
C ARG A 950 -10.62 -44.98 0.58
#